data_AF-A0A414ZB21-F1
#
_entry.id   AF-A0A414ZB21-F1
#
_cell.length_a   1.000
_cell.length_b   1.000
_cell.length_c   1.000
_cell.angle_alpha   90.00
_cell.angle_beta   90.00
_cell.angle_gamma   90.00
#
_symmetry.space_group_name_H-M   'P 1'
#
loop_
_entity.id
_entity.type
_entity.pdbx_description
1 polymer ?
#
loop_
_entity_poly.entity_id
_entity_poly.type
_entity_poly.pdbx_seq_one_letter_code
_entity_poly.pdbx_strand_id
1 'polypeptide(L)'
;MSQSIDTNNKEFQDALSLIQYTRQSVFLTGKAGTGKSTFLRYICENIKKKYVVLAPTGIAAINAGGSTLHSFFKLPFHPLLPDDPNLSLQRGRIHEFFRYTKPQRKLLEELELIIIDEISMVRADIIDAVDRILRVYSRNLREPFGGKQLLLVGDVFQLEPVVKGDEREILNRFYPTPYFFSARVFSQIDLVSIELQKVYRQTDKVFVSVLDHIRSNTAGAADLQLLNTRYGTDIEENEEDMYITLATRRDNVDYINDRKLAELPGDSVTFRGEVTGDFPESSLPTSRELVLKPGAQVIFIKNDFDRRWVNGTIGIVSGFDEIEETLYVITDDGKECDVKPEHWKNIRYKYNEKKKEIEEEVLGTFSQFPVRLAWAITVHKSQGLTFSRVVIDFTGGVFAGGQAYVALSRCTSLEGIQLKKPVNRADIFVRPEIVNFAERFNNRQAIDRALKQAQADVEYAAATKAFDQGDFEVFLNHFFKAIHSRYDIEKPVIQRLIRRKLGVINKLRDNNDQLKAQMAEQQKRLQAYAREYYLMGNESITLAHDSRAAIANYDKALELYPEYADAWIRKGITLFNDGRYIEAEECLTRAVKLRPAEFKAVYNRGKLRLKQQETEGAIADLDKATTLKPDHAGAHELFGDALMQAGKEVEAALQWRLAEELRKKSSKK
;
A
#
# COMPACT_ATOMS: atom_id res chain seq x y z
N MET A 1 -15.89 25.08 1.11
CA MET A 1 -17.13 24.53 1.68
C MET A 1 -17.33 23.11 1.16
N SER A 2 -17.38 22.14 2.07
CA SER A 2 -17.65 20.73 1.81
C SER A 2 -19.05 20.57 1.21
N GLN A 3 -19.15 20.16 -0.06
CA GLN A 3 -20.41 19.67 -0.60
C GLN A 3 -20.82 18.45 0.24
N SER A 4 -21.98 18.50 0.89
CA SER A 4 -22.50 17.37 1.64
C SER A 4 -22.69 16.20 0.67
N ILE A 5 -21.96 15.13 0.92
CA ILE A 5 -22.04 13.93 0.09
C ILE A 5 -23.38 13.28 0.33
N ASP A 6 -24.01 12.83 -0.75
CA ASP A 6 -25.27 12.10 -0.70
C ASP A 6 -25.02 10.70 -0.13
N THR A 7 -24.98 10.59 1.19
CA THR A 7 -24.78 9.33 1.92
C THR A 7 -25.92 8.34 1.74
N ASN A 8 -27.06 8.79 1.19
CA ASN A 8 -28.23 7.96 0.91
C ASN A 8 -28.17 7.27 -0.47
N ASN A 9 -27.18 7.58 -1.31
CA ASN A 9 -27.02 6.94 -2.61
C ASN A 9 -26.36 5.56 -2.45
N LYS A 10 -27.12 4.49 -2.71
CA LYS A 10 -26.68 3.11 -2.49
C LYS A 10 -25.51 2.72 -3.39
N GLU A 11 -25.57 3.07 -4.67
CA GLU A 11 -24.52 2.77 -5.65
C GLU A 11 -23.22 3.48 -5.29
N PHE A 12 -23.33 4.71 -4.78
CA PHE A 12 -22.19 5.47 -4.26
C PHE A 12 -21.54 4.75 -3.06
N GLN A 13 -22.33 4.27 -2.10
CA GLN A 13 -21.84 3.56 -0.92
C GLN A 13 -21.23 2.20 -1.25
N ASP A 14 -21.84 1.45 -2.17
CA ASP A 14 -21.31 0.16 -2.63
C ASP A 14 -19.95 0.35 -3.31
N ALA A 15 -19.83 1.33 -4.22
CA ALA A 15 -18.56 1.65 -4.88
C ALA A 15 -17.50 2.12 -3.89
N LEU A 16 -17.87 2.99 -2.93
CA LEU A 16 -16.97 3.47 -1.89
C LEU A 16 -16.44 2.31 -1.04
N SER A 17 -17.32 1.40 -0.61
CA SER A 17 -16.96 0.25 0.21
C SER A 17 -16.01 -0.69 -0.53
N LEU A 18 -16.27 -0.94 -1.83
CA LEU A 18 -15.38 -1.73 -2.68
C LEU A 18 -13.99 -1.08 -2.82
N ILE A 19 -13.92 0.23 -3.00
CA ILE A 19 -12.64 0.91 -3.16
C ILE A 19 -11.88 1.04 -1.83
N GLN A 20 -12.56 1.28 -0.72
CA GLN A 20 -11.89 1.48 0.57
C GLN A 20 -11.37 0.17 1.16
N TYR A 21 -12.21 -0.88 1.16
CA TYR A 21 -11.96 -2.06 2.00
C TYR A 21 -11.47 -3.29 1.23
N THR A 22 -11.34 -3.21 -0.09
CA THR A 22 -11.15 -4.39 -0.94
C THR A 22 -10.05 -4.19 -1.98
N ARG A 23 -9.52 -5.25 -2.59
CA ARG A 23 -8.66 -5.14 -3.79
C ARG A 23 -9.42 -5.36 -5.11
N GLN A 24 -10.74 -5.45 -5.04
CA GLN A 24 -11.60 -5.71 -6.19
C GLN A 24 -11.58 -4.51 -7.14
N SER A 25 -11.25 -4.72 -8.41
CA SER A 25 -11.30 -3.64 -9.39
C SER A 25 -12.75 -3.30 -9.74
N VAL A 26 -13.05 -2.01 -9.88
CA VAL A 26 -14.39 -1.47 -10.08
C VAL A 26 -14.43 -0.63 -11.35
N PHE A 27 -15.45 -0.85 -12.17
CA PHE A 27 -15.84 0.08 -13.21
C PHE A 27 -17.02 0.93 -12.72
N LEU A 28 -16.78 2.22 -12.53
CA LEU A 28 -17.79 3.19 -12.15
C LEU A 28 -18.26 3.94 -13.39
N THR A 29 -19.55 3.80 -13.70
CA THR A 29 -20.21 4.50 -14.77
C THR A 29 -21.43 5.25 -14.29
N GLY A 30 -22.09 5.96 -15.19
CA GLY A 30 -23.26 6.75 -14.87
C GLY A 30 -23.56 7.72 -15.99
N LYS A 31 -24.82 8.17 -16.03
CA LYS A 31 -25.31 9.16 -16.97
C LYS A 31 -24.57 10.50 -16.83
N ALA A 32 -24.78 11.40 -17.78
CA ALA A 32 -24.34 12.78 -17.63
C ALA A 32 -24.94 13.37 -16.33
N GLY A 33 -24.13 14.07 -15.54
CA GLY A 33 -24.61 14.74 -14.34
C GLY A 33 -24.90 13.86 -13.11
N THR A 34 -24.47 12.60 -13.08
CA THR A 34 -24.70 11.67 -11.94
C THR A 34 -23.64 11.75 -10.83
N GLY A 35 -22.72 12.72 -10.89
CA GLY A 35 -21.74 12.97 -9.82
C GLY A 35 -20.44 12.17 -9.88
N LYS A 36 -20.08 11.55 -11.01
CA LYS A 36 -18.81 10.80 -11.19
C LYS A 36 -17.56 11.58 -10.75
N SER A 37 -17.41 12.83 -11.20
CA SER A 37 -16.27 13.67 -10.84
C SER A 37 -16.27 14.05 -9.35
N THR A 38 -17.46 14.21 -8.75
CA THR A 38 -17.60 14.45 -7.30
C THR A 38 -17.17 13.22 -6.50
N PHE A 39 -17.56 12.02 -6.95
CA PHE A 39 -17.11 10.76 -6.37
C PHE A 39 -15.58 10.63 -6.44
N LEU A 40 -14.97 10.92 -7.60
CA LEU A 40 -13.52 10.83 -7.78
C LEU A 40 -12.78 11.77 -6.83
N ARG A 41 -13.19 13.04 -6.71
CA ARG A 41 -12.60 13.98 -5.74
C ARG A 41 -12.71 13.48 -4.31
N TYR A 42 -13.87 12.95 -3.92
CA TYR A 42 -14.07 12.41 -2.58
C TYR A 42 -13.13 11.24 -2.28
N ILE A 43 -12.95 10.31 -3.23
CA ILE A 43 -11.99 9.22 -3.10
C ILE A 43 -10.58 9.76 -2.90
N CYS A 44 -10.13 10.69 -3.76
CA CYS A 44 -8.78 11.26 -3.65
C CYS A 44 -8.53 11.96 -2.29
N GLU A 45 -9.55 12.60 -1.72
CA GLU A 45 -9.45 13.30 -0.43
C GLU A 45 -9.51 12.35 0.79
N ASN A 46 -10.13 11.17 0.69
CA ASN A 46 -10.48 10.34 1.86
C ASN A 46 -9.88 8.93 1.83
N ILE A 47 -9.33 8.48 0.71
CA ILE A 47 -8.76 7.13 0.59
C ILE A 47 -7.42 7.03 1.34
N LYS A 48 -7.23 5.94 2.08
CA LYS A 48 -5.97 5.65 2.79
C LYS A 48 -4.93 4.94 1.94
N LYS A 49 -5.35 4.38 0.80
CA LYS A 49 -4.50 3.62 -0.11
C LYS A 49 -3.53 4.54 -0.83
N LYS A 50 -2.32 4.06 -1.10
CA LYS A 50 -1.38 4.77 -1.99
C LYS A 50 -1.94 4.75 -3.42
N TYR A 51 -2.36 5.90 -3.93
CA TYR A 51 -3.04 5.99 -5.21
C TYR A 51 -2.34 6.90 -6.23
N VAL A 52 -2.69 6.72 -7.51
CA VAL A 52 -2.41 7.67 -8.60
C VAL A 52 -3.66 7.89 -9.43
N VAL A 53 -3.81 9.10 -9.96
CA VAL A 53 -4.88 9.47 -10.89
C VAL A 53 -4.31 9.60 -12.29
N LEU A 54 -4.88 8.85 -13.23
CA LEU A 54 -4.45 8.77 -14.61
C LEU A 54 -5.62 9.06 -15.56
N ALA A 55 -5.31 9.56 -16.75
CA ALA A 55 -6.30 9.74 -17.81
C ALA A 55 -5.69 9.48 -19.20
N PRO A 56 -6.51 9.22 -20.25
CA PRO A 56 -6.03 8.98 -21.60
C PRO A 56 -5.49 10.23 -22.31
N THR A 57 -6.02 11.42 -21.98
CA THR A 57 -5.65 12.69 -22.64
C THR A 57 -5.10 13.71 -21.65
N GLY A 58 -4.28 14.65 -22.12
CA GLY A 58 -3.67 15.69 -21.29
C GLY A 58 -4.70 16.57 -20.56
N ILE A 59 -5.77 17.00 -21.26
CA ILE A 59 -6.83 17.81 -20.68
C ILE A 59 -7.57 17.05 -19.57
N ALA A 60 -7.93 15.77 -19.81
CA ALA A 60 -8.58 14.94 -18.80
C ALA A 60 -7.66 14.71 -17.59
N ALA A 61 -6.36 14.46 -17.81
CA ALA A 61 -5.39 14.27 -16.74
C ALA A 61 -5.31 15.52 -15.86
N ILE A 62 -5.21 16.70 -16.46
CA ILE A 62 -5.14 17.98 -15.75
C ILE A 62 -6.43 18.24 -14.96
N ASN A 63 -7.60 18.00 -15.56
CA ASN A 63 -8.89 18.17 -14.89
C ASN A 63 -9.08 17.22 -13.70
N ALA A 64 -8.55 16.00 -13.79
CA ALA A 64 -8.59 15.01 -12.72
C ALA A 64 -7.50 15.23 -11.66
N GLY A 65 -6.59 16.21 -11.84
CA GLY A 65 -5.45 16.44 -10.94
C GLY A 65 -4.40 15.33 -11.02
N GLY A 66 -4.20 14.76 -12.21
CA GLY A 66 -3.37 13.59 -12.45
C GLY A 66 -2.38 13.73 -13.60
N SER A 67 -1.92 12.59 -14.11
CA SER A 67 -1.01 12.51 -15.26
C SER A 67 -1.57 11.61 -16.36
N THR A 68 -1.00 11.66 -17.57
CA THR A 68 -1.49 10.78 -18.65
C THR A 68 -1.02 9.33 -18.46
N LEU A 69 -1.79 8.35 -18.93
CA LEU A 69 -1.38 6.95 -18.96
C LEU A 69 -0.04 6.76 -19.69
N HIS A 70 0.13 7.43 -20.84
CA HIS A 70 1.33 7.35 -21.65
C HIS A 70 2.56 7.91 -20.91
N SER A 71 2.43 9.06 -20.26
CA SER A 71 3.54 9.66 -19.50
C SER A 71 3.92 8.83 -18.27
N PHE A 72 2.91 8.34 -17.53
CA PHE A 72 3.14 7.61 -16.28
C PHE A 72 3.79 6.25 -16.52
N PHE A 73 3.23 5.46 -17.44
CA PHE A 73 3.72 4.13 -17.76
C PHE A 73 4.76 4.12 -18.89
N LYS A 74 5.19 5.28 -19.43
CA LYS A 74 6.10 5.36 -20.58
C LYS A 74 5.59 4.52 -21.78
N LEU A 75 4.29 4.55 -22.03
CA LEU A 75 3.69 3.79 -23.13
C LEU A 75 3.97 4.50 -24.45
N PRO A 76 4.42 3.78 -25.49
CA PRO A 76 4.47 4.33 -26.84
C PRO A 76 3.05 4.50 -27.40
N PHE A 77 2.90 5.34 -28.44
CA PHE A 77 1.60 5.64 -29.04
C PHE A 77 1.13 4.61 -30.09
N HIS A 78 1.99 3.65 -30.46
CA HIS A 78 1.61 2.55 -31.36
C HIS A 78 0.87 1.43 -30.61
N PRO A 79 0.13 0.53 -31.31
CA PRO A 79 -0.50 -0.62 -30.69
C PRO A 79 0.49 -1.50 -29.89
N LEU A 80 0.07 -1.97 -28.71
CA LEU A 80 0.87 -2.80 -27.80
C LEU A 80 0.32 -4.22 -27.74
N LEU A 81 0.88 -5.12 -28.56
CA LEU A 81 0.28 -6.43 -28.78
C LEU A 81 0.58 -7.44 -27.66
N PRO A 82 -0.33 -8.38 -27.37
CA PRO A 82 -0.08 -9.45 -26.41
C PRO A 82 1.12 -10.35 -26.74
N ASP A 83 1.46 -10.54 -28.01
CA ASP A 83 2.61 -11.34 -28.42
C ASP A 83 3.87 -10.50 -28.65
N ASP A 84 3.82 -9.19 -28.34
CA ASP A 84 4.98 -8.30 -28.48
C ASP A 84 6.15 -8.85 -27.66
N PRO A 85 7.29 -9.19 -28.30
CA PRO A 85 8.45 -9.72 -27.62
C PRO A 85 9.05 -8.75 -26.58
N ASN A 86 8.83 -7.46 -26.73
CA ASN A 86 9.24 -6.42 -25.76
C ASN A 86 8.39 -6.43 -24.49
N LEU A 87 7.13 -6.88 -24.59
CA LEU A 87 6.21 -7.06 -23.48
C LEU A 87 6.27 -8.47 -22.90
N SER A 88 7.25 -9.28 -23.28
CA SER A 88 7.44 -10.63 -22.76
C SER A 88 7.82 -10.61 -21.28
N LEU A 89 7.13 -11.44 -20.51
CA LEU A 89 7.44 -11.71 -19.10
C LEU A 89 8.75 -12.52 -18.94
N GLN A 90 9.28 -13.08 -20.03
CA GLN A 90 10.49 -13.91 -20.03
C GLN A 90 11.72 -13.09 -20.46
N ARG A 91 12.90 -13.48 -19.95
CA ARG A 91 14.21 -12.91 -20.34
C ARG A 91 14.41 -11.42 -20.04
N GLY A 92 13.59 -10.81 -19.18
CA GLY A 92 13.79 -9.43 -18.72
C GLY A 92 13.58 -8.34 -19.79
N ARG A 93 13.04 -8.67 -20.97
CA ARG A 93 12.86 -7.71 -22.09
C ARG A 93 11.99 -6.51 -21.72
N ILE A 94 10.95 -6.73 -20.92
CA ILE A 94 10.12 -5.65 -20.41
C ILE A 94 10.90 -4.61 -19.59
N HIS A 95 11.97 -5.04 -18.90
CA HIS A 95 12.87 -4.13 -18.19
C HIS A 95 13.74 -3.30 -19.15
N GLU A 96 14.17 -3.89 -20.25
CA GLU A 96 14.96 -3.24 -21.29
C GLU A 96 14.15 -2.27 -22.15
N PHE A 97 12.86 -2.58 -22.35
CA PHE A 97 11.94 -1.76 -23.14
C PHE A 97 11.51 -0.50 -22.39
N PHE A 98 10.90 -0.65 -21.19
CA PHE A 98 10.37 0.51 -20.45
C PHE A 98 11.44 1.28 -19.66
N ARG A 99 12.56 0.63 -19.32
CA ARG A 99 13.70 1.23 -18.63
C ARG A 99 13.29 2.10 -17.42
N TYR A 100 12.41 1.58 -16.56
CA TYR A 100 12.04 2.30 -15.34
C TYR A 100 13.24 2.43 -14.41
N THR A 101 13.44 3.63 -13.87
CA THR A 101 14.47 3.94 -12.87
C THR A 101 14.13 3.29 -11.52
N LYS A 102 15.11 3.14 -10.61
CA LYS A 102 14.85 2.57 -9.28
C LYS A 102 13.68 3.25 -8.54
N PRO A 103 13.56 4.60 -8.52
CA PRO A 103 12.40 5.27 -7.91
C PRO A 103 11.06 4.91 -8.58
N GLN A 104 11.01 4.82 -9.92
CA GLN A 104 9.80 4.44 -10.65
C GLN A 104 9.38 3.00 -10.35
N ARG A 105 10.34 2.07 -10.27
CA ARG A 105 10.05 0.68 -9.88
C ARG A 105 9.46 0.61 -8.49
N LYS A 106 10.04 1.36 -7.54
CA LYS A 106 9.54 1.42 -6.16
C LYS A 106 8.14 2.02 -6.09
N LEU A 107 7.87 3.07 -6.87
CA LEU A 107 6.52 3.64 -7.00
C LEU A 107 5.50 2.59 -7.48
N LEU A 108 5.80 1.86 -8.55
CA LEU A 108 4.92 0.79 -9.06
C LEU A 108 4.76 -0.38 -8.08
N GLU A 109 5.79 -0.69 -7.31
CA GLU A 109 5.76 -1.74 -6.27
C GLU A 109 4.86 -1.34 -5.08
N GLU A 110 4.91 -0.07 -4.67
CA GLU A 110 4.21 0.45 -3.48
C GLU A 110 2.79 0.93 -3.75
N LEU A 111 2.44 1.21 -5.00
CA LEU A 111 1.08 1.61 -5.37
C LEU A 111 0.04 0.58 -4.90
N GLU A 112 -1.19 1.02 -4.63
CA GLU A 112 -2.27 0.12 -4.21
C GLU A 112 -3.53 0.31 -5.06
N LEU A 113 -3.82 1.57 -5.43
CA LEU A 113 -4.98 1.97 -6.22
C LEU A 113 -4.55 2.77 -7.45
N ILE A 114 -5.06 2.41 -8.63
CA ILE A 114 -4.87 3.16 -9.86
C ILE A 114 -6.24 3.62 -10.34
N ILE A 115 -6.44 4.94 -10.37
CA ILE A 115 -7.67 5.56 -10.82
C ILE A 115 -7.46 5.98 -12.28
N ILE A 116 -8.32 5.53 -13.19
CA ILE A 116 -8.30 5.92 -14.59
C ILE A 116 -9.61 6.63 -14.92
N ASP A 117 -9.56 7.95 -15.09
CA ASP A 117 -10.70 8.74 -15.54
C ASP A 117 -10.83 8.71 -17.08
N GLU A 118 -12.05 8.93 -17.57
CA GLU A 118 -12.41 8.83 -18.99
C GLU A 118 -11.99 7.48 -19.63
N ILE A 119 -12.18 6.37 -18.91
CA ILE A 119 -11.75 5.02 -19.34
C ILE A 119 -12.32 4.59 -20.69
N SER A 120 -13.48 5.13 -21.10
CA SER A 120 -14.10 4.82 -22.40
C SER A 120 -13.23 5.19 -23.59
N MET A 121 -12.30 6.15 -23.44
CA MET A 121 -11.33 6.50 -24.49
C MET A 121 -10.07 5.62 -24.49
N VAL A 122 -9.92 4.68 -23.55
CA VAL A 122 -8.72 3.84 -23.44
C VAL A 122 -8.91 2.56 -24.25
N ARG A 123 -7.90 2.21 -25.06
CA ARG A 123 -7.91 0.99 -25.87
C ARG A 123 -7.63 -0.26 -25.03
N ALA A 124 -8.16 -1.41 -25.46
CA ALA A 124 -7.95 -2.72 -24.82
C ALA A 124 -6.45 -3.07 -24.62
N ASP A 125 -5.63 -2.80 -25.64
CA ASP A 125 -4.20 -3.11 -25.64
C ASP A 125 -3.42 -2.33 -24.58
N ILE A 126 -3.84 -1.09 -24.30
CA ILE A 126 -3.25 -0.26 -23.25
C ILE A 126 -3.51 -0.87 -21.86
N ILE A 127 -4.71 -1.40 -21.62
CA ILE A 127 -5.04 -2.05 -20.33
C ILE A 127 -4.21 -3.33 -20.13
N ASP A 128 -4.08 -4.17 -21.15
CA ASP A 128 -3.26 -5.38 -21.08
C ASP A 128 -1.75 -5.06 -20.95
N ALA A 129 -1.28 -3.96 -21.56
CA ALA A 129 0.08 -3.47 -21.35
C ALA A 129 0.30 -3.02 -19.88
N VAL A 130 -0.66 -2.27 -19.32
CA VAL A 130 -0.64 -1.87 -17.90
C VAL A 130 -0.64 -3.10 -16.98
N ASP A 131 -1.47 -4.11 -17.24
CA ASP A 131 -1.48 -5.38 -16.51
C ASP A 131 -0.08 -6.03 -16.47
N ARG A 132 0.58 -6.14 -17.62
CA ARG A 132 1.93 -6.74 -17.71
C ARG A 132 2.98 -5.96 -16.96
N ILE A 133 2.95 -4.64 -17.09
CA ILE A 133 3.86 -3.75 -16.38
C ILE A 133 3.70 -3.97 -14.86
N LEU A 134 2.47 -3.91 -14.36
CA LEU A 134 2.23 -4.05 -12.92
C LEU A 134 2.59 -5.45 -12.40
N ARG A 135 2.25 -6.52 -13.14
CA ARG A 135 2.66 -7.90 -12.78
C ARG A 135 4.16 -8.04 -12.57
N VAL A 136 4.96 -7.47 -13.46
CA VAL A 136 6.42 -7.57 -13.41
C VAL A 136 7.00 -6.68 -12.32
N TYR A 137 6.60 -5.41 -12.29
CA TYR A 137 7.22 -4.44 -11.39
C TYR A 137 6.71 -4.52 -9.95
N SER A 138 5.54 -5.11 -9.72
CA SER A 138 5.06 -5.48 -8.38
C SER A 138 5.50 -6.88 -7.95
N ARG A 139 6.32 -7.59 -8.76
CA ARG A 139 6.82 -8.96 -8.50
C ARG A 139 5.73 -9.99 -8.24
N ASN A 140 4.56 -9.77 -8.85
CA ASN A 140 3.39 -10.61 -8.68
C ASN A 140 2.82 -11.00 -10.05
N LEU A 141 3.47 -11.98 -10.70
CA LEU A 141 3.13 -12.42 -12.05
C LEU A 141 1.78 -13.15 -12.13
N ARG A 142 1.30 -13.69 -11.01
CA ARG A 142 0.11 -14.56 -10.96
C ARG A 142 -1.18 -13.77 -10.85
N GLU A 143 -1.16 -12.66 -10.13
CA GLU A 143 -2.34 -11.85 -9.94
C GLU A 143 -2.46 -10.79 -11.05
N PRO A 144 -3.67 -10.62 -11.61
CA PRO A 144 -4.01 -9.49 -12.47
C PRO A 144 -3.59 -8.15 -11.86
N PHE A 145 -3.05 -7.28 -12.70
CA PHE A 145 -2.45 -5.99 -12.36
C PHE A 145 -1.42 -6.07 -11.22
N GLY A 146 -0.74 -7.21 -11.04
CA GLY A 146 0.20 -7.39 -9.94
C GLY A 146 -0.44 -7.34 -8.55
N GLY A 147 -1.75 -7.57 -8.44
CA GLY A 147 -2.52 -7.45 -7.21
C GLY A 147 -2.92 -6.01 -6.84
N LYS A 148 -2.72 -5.04 -7.76
CA LYS A 148 -3.17 -3.66 -7.61
C LYS A 148 -4.66 -3.53 -7.95
N GLN A 149 -5.35 -2.64 -7.27
CA GLN A 149 -6.76 -2.35 -7.53
C GLN A 149 -6.89 -1.26 -8.60
N LEU A 150 -7.80 -1.43 -9.55
CA LEU A 150 -8.15 -0.40 -10.53
C LEU A 150 -9.53 0.18 -10.22
N LEU A 151 -9.64 1.50 -10.28
CA LEU A 151 -10.90 2.24 -10.35
C LEU A 151 -11.01 2.86 -11.73
N LEU A 152 -11.87 2.29 -12.55
CA LEU A 152 -12.11 2.73 -13.92
C LEU A 152 -13.34 3.63 -13.93
N VAL A 153 -13.17 4.92 -14.22
CA VAL A 153 -14.27 5.89 -14.22
C VAL A 153 -14.53 6.35 -15.65
N GLY A 154 -15.79 6.29 -16.08
CA GLY A 154 -16.17 6.80 -17.39
C GLY A 154 -17.54 6.33 -17.85
N ASP A 155 -17.90 6.70 -19.06
CA ASP A 155 -19.20 6.39 -19.64
C ASP A 155 -19.01 5.72 -20.99
N VAL A 156 -19.35 4.43 -21.06
CA VAL A 156 -19.15 3.60 -22.26
C VAL A 156 -20.08 3.96 -23.41
N PHE A 157 -21.18 4.64 -23.13
CA PHE A 157 -22.12 5.13 -24.15
C PHE A 157 -21.66 6.43 -24.81
N GLN A 158 -20.54 7.01 -24.35
CA GLN A 158 -19.90 8.15 -25.00
C GLN A 158 -19.01 7.67 -26.15
N LEU A 159 -18.02 8.48 -26.52
CA LEU A 159 -17.18 8.24 -27.69
C LEU A 159 -16.27 7.02 -27.49
N GLU A 160 -16.15 6.24 -28.57
CA GLU A 160 -15.21 5.14 -28.67
C GLU A 160 -13.75 5.63 -28.66
N PRO A 161 -12.79 4.77 -28.26
CA PRO A 161 -11.38 5.10 -28.40
C PRO A 161 -11.04 5.36 -29.87
N VAL A 162 -10.28 6.41 -30.14
CA VAL A 162 -9.87 6.76 -31.51
C VAL A 162 -8.81 5.76 -31.97
N VAL A 163 -9.16 4.94 -32.96
CA VAL A 163 -8.27 3.92 -33.56
C VAL A 163 -8.20 4.17 -35.06
N LYS A 164 -6.99 4.34 -35.58
CA LYS A 164 -6.77 4.50 -37.03
C LYS A 164 -7.02 3.19 -37.78
N GLY A 165 -7.28 3.27 -39.08
CA GLY A 165 -7.64 2.09 -39.89
C GLY A 165 -6.58 0.98 -39.87
N ASP A 166 -5.32 1.36 -40.00
CA ASP A 166 -4.14 0.49 -39.90
C ASP A 166 -3.99 -0.14 -38.51
N GLU A 167 -4.14 0.65 -37.45
CA GLU A 167 -4.10 0.15 -36.07
C GLU A 167 -5.24 -0.84 -35.79
N ARG A 168 -6.42 -0.60 -36.37
CA ARG A 168 -7.62 -1.43 -36.17
C ARG A 168 -7.42 -2.84 -36.75
N GLU A 169 -6.84 -2.96 -37.95
CA GLU A 169 -6.54 -4.27 -38.54
C GLU A 169 -5.58 -5.09 -37.69
N ILE A 170 -4.62 -4.43 -37.04
CA ILE A 170 -3.65 -5.06 -36.15
C ILE A 170 -4.33 -5.52 -34.85
N LEU A 171 -5.10 -4.64 -34.21
CA LEU A 171 -5.76 -4.92 -32.93
C LEU A 171 -6.84 -6.02 -33.05
N ASN A 172 -7.59 -6.05 -34.15
CA ASN A 172 -8.66 -7.04 -34.38
C ASN A 172 -8.16 -8.49 -34.43
N ARG A 173 -6.86 -8.72 -34.62
CA ARG A 173 -6.26 -10.07 -34.54
C ARG A 173 -6.19 -10.60 -33.10
N PHE A 174 -6.17 -9.71 -32.12
CA PHE A 174 -5.92 -10.06 -30.71
C PHE A 174 -7.10 -9.76 -29.80
N TYR A 175 -7.93 -8.79 -30.17
CA TYR A 175 -9.05 -8.29 -29.39
C TYR A 175 -10.32 -8.28 -30.25
N PRO A 176 -11.48 -8.70 -29.69
CA PRO A 176 -12.75 -8.61 -30.40
C PRO A 176 -13.14 -7.17 -30.77
N THR A 177 -12.82 -6.22 -29.89
CA THR A 177 -13.09 -4.79 -30.07
C THR A 177 -11.97 -3.95 -29.45
N PRO A 178 -11.83 -2.66 -29.82
CA PRO A 178 -10.84 -1.79 -29.20
C PRO A 178 -11.22 -1.31 -27.80
N TYR A 179 -12.44 -1.56 -27.29
CA TYR A 179 -12.88 -1.06 -25.99
C TYR A 179 -12.07 -1.63 -24.83
N PHE A 180 -11.82 -0.83 -23.79
CA PHE A 180 -11.06 -1.25 -22.61
C PHE A 180 -11.55 -2.59 -22.01
N PHE A 181 -12.87 -2.82 -21.98
CA PHE A 181 -13.47 -4.04 -21.41
C PHE A 181 -13.21 -5.30 -22.25
N SER A 182 -12.66 -5.17 -23.46
CA SER A 182 -12.19 -6.29 -24.28
C SER A 182 -10.75 -6.72 -23.98
N ALA A 183 -10.07 -6.05 -23.03
CA ALA A 183 -8.74 -6.46 -22.58
C ALA A 183 -8.76 -7.88 -22.00
N ARG A 184 -7.73 -8.68 -22.30
CA ARG A 184 -7.70 -10.10 -21.93
C ARG A 184 -7.62 -10.29 -20.42
N VAL A 185 -7.05 -9.34 -19.69
CA VAL A 185 -6.99 -9.38 -18.22
C VAL A 185 -8.38 -9.50 -17.58
N PHE A 186 -9.43 -8.92 -18.17
CA PHE A 186 -10.81 -9.00 -17.65
C PHE A 186 -11.48 -10.36 -17.89
N SER A 187 -10.81 -11.32 -18.55
CA SER A 187 -11.22 -12.72 -18.52
C SER A 187 -10.72 -13.47 -17.28
N GLN A 188 -9.73 -12.91 -16.57
CA GLN A 188 -9.10 -13.50 -15.38
C GLN A 188 -9.64 -12.90 -14.07
N ILE A 189 -10.27 -11.72 -14.14
CA ILE A 189 -10.93 -11.08 -13.01
C ILE A 189 -12.37 -10.76 -13.36
N ASP A 190 -13.24 -10.81 -12.36
CA ASP A 190 -14.58 -10.24 -12.49
C ASP A 190 -14.48 -8.72 -12.32
N LEU A 191 -14.94 -7.94 -13.30
CA LEU A 191 -14.93 -6.48 -13.24
C LEU A 191 -16.30 -6.00 -12.73
N VAL A 192 -16.36 -5.65 -11.44
CA VAL A 192 -17.60 -5.18 -10.82
C VAL A 192 -17.97 -3.82 -11.40
N SER A 193 -19.10 -3.76 -12.09
CA SER A 193 -19.56 -2.57 -12.80
C SER A 193 -20.74 -1.93 -12.07
N ILE A 194 -20.57 -0.67 -11.65
CA ILE A 194 -21.56 0.09 -10.89
C ILE A 194 -21.95 1.32 -11.71
N GLU A 195 -23.24 1.44 -12.02
CA GLU A 195 -23.82 2.61 -12.68
C GLU A 195 -24.52 3.50 -11.67
N LEU A 196 -24.02 4.73 -11.51
CA LEU A 196 -24.69 5.78 -10.74
C LEU A 196 -25.96 6.24 -11.48
N GLN A 197 -27.12 6.02 -10.87
CA GLN A 197 -28.43 6.30 -11.49
C GLN A 197 -28.99 7.68 -11.13
N LYS A 198 -28.65 8.21 -9.95
CA LYS A 198 -29.18 9.51 -9.47
C LYS A 198 -28.53 10.67 -10.23
N VAL A 199 -29.34 11.44 -10.95
CA VAL A 199 -28.92 12.63 -11.71
C VAL A 199 -29.05 13.87 -10.82
N TYR A 200 -28.00 14.68 -10.74
CA TYR A 200 -27.96 15.91 -9.92
C TYR A 200 -27.96 17.20 -10.75
N ARG A 201 -27.50 17.15 -12.01
CA ARG A 201 -27.17 18.35 -12.81
C ARG A 201 -28.35 18.97 -13.58
N GLN A 202 -29.34 18.19 -13.99
CA GLN A 202 -30.32 18.61 -15.01
C GLN A 202 -31.70 18.96 -14.42
N THR A 203 -32.23 20.11 -14.82
CA THR A 203 -33.53 20.65 -14.40
C THR A 203 -34.71 20.14 -15.23
N ASP A 204 -34.49 19.80 -16.50
CA ASP A 204 -35.52 19.32 -17.43
C ASP A 204 -35.59 17.79 -17.50
N LYS A 205 -36.63 17.21 -16.88
CA LYS A 205 -36.88 15.77 -16.86
C LYS A 205 -37.20 15.18 -18.24
N VAL A 206 -37.81 15.95 -19.14
CA VAL A 206 -38.19 15.49 -20.48
C VAL A 206 -36.95 15.38 -21.35
N PHE A 207 -36.07 16.38 -21.31
CA PHE A 207 -34.82 16.32 -22.04
C PHE A 207 -33.90 15.21 -21.52
N VAL A 208 -33.86 14.98 -20.21
CA VAL A 208 -33.12 13.84 -19.62
C VAL A 208 -33.65 12.51 -20.17
N SER A 209 -34.97 12.32 -20.25
CA SER A 209 -35.52 11.07 -20.79
C SER A 209 -35.16 10.87 -22.26
N VAL A 210 -35.15 11.94 -23.07
CA VAL A 210 -34.69 11.88 -24.47
C VAL A 210 -33.21 11.46 -24.51
N LEU A 211 -32.34 12.11 -23.75
CA LEU A 211 -30.91 11.76 -23.69
C LEU A 211 -30.69 10.31 -23.27
N ASP A 212 -31.51 9.79 -22.34
CA ASP A 212 -31.47 8.40 -21.91
C ASP A 212 -31.94 7.43 -23.00
N HIS A 213 -32.96 7.79 -23.78
CA HIS A 213 -33.40 7.00 -24.93
C HIS A 213 -32.34 6.99 -26.04
N ILE A 214 -31.64 8.11 -26.28
CA ILE A 214 -30.50 8.17 -27.21
C ILE A 214 -29.35 7.29 -26.70
N ARG A 215 -28.97 7.45 -25.42
CA ARG A 215 -27.91 6.67 -24.75
C ARG A 215 -28.16 5.17 -24.88
N SER A 216 -29.39 4.72 -24.68
CA SER A 216 -29.78 3.31 -24.72
C SER A 216 -30.18 2.80 -26.11
N ASN A 217 -30.07 3.64 -27.15
CA ASN A 217 -30.52 3.34 -28.51
C ASN A 217 -32.01 2.97 -28.62
N THR A 218 -32.86 3.47 -27.72
CA THR A 218 -34.32 3.26 -27.71
C THR A 218 -35.12 4.46 -28.22
N ALA A 219 -34.44 5.54 -28.64
CA ALA A 219 -35.07 6.75 -29.14
C ALA A 219 -36.08 6.48 -30.27
N GLY A 220 -37.33 6.85 -30.02
CA GLY A 220 -38.46 6.66 -30.93
C GLY A 220 -38.70 7.86 -31.85
N ALA A 221 -39.76 7.77 -32.66
CA ALA A 221 -40.16 8.86 -33.54
C ALA A 221 -40.55 10.13 -32.76
N ALA A 222 -41.16 9.99 -31.58
CA ALA A 222 -41.52 11.11 -30.72
C ALA A 222 -40.28 11.86 -30.19
N ASP A 223 -39.25 11.14 -29.75
CA ASP A 223 -37.98 11.74 -29.29
C ASP A 223 -37.30 12.50 -30.44
N LEU A 224 -37.26 11.90 -31.64
CA LEU A 224 -36.69 12.53 -32.82
C LEU A 224 -37.47 13.76 -33.28
N GLN A 225 -38.80 13.69 -33.27
CA GLN A 225 -39.66 14.84 -33.58
C GLN A 225 -39.38 15.97 -32.58
N LEU A 226 -39.31 15.65 -31.29
CA LEU A 226 -39.00 16.61 -30.24
C LEU A 226 -37.63 17.27 -30.45
N LEU A 227 -36.58 16.50 -30.74
CA LEU A 227 -35.25 17.05 -31.08
C LEU A 227 -35.29 17.91 -32.34
N ASN A 228 -35.98 17.44 -33.38
CA ASN A 228 -36.05 18.13 -34.67
C ASN A 228 -36.94 19.38 -34.65
N THR A 229 -37.70 19.63 -33.58
CA THR A 229 -38.28 20.97 -33.36
C THR A 229 -37.23 22.05 -33.25
N ARG A 230 -35.97 21.69 -32.94
CA ARG A 230 -34.80 22.58 -32.88
C ARG A 230 -34.04 22.68 -34.20
N TYR A 231 -34.50 22.04 -35.27
CA TYR A 231 -33.91 22.19 -36.60
C TYR A 231 -34.43 23.45 -37.27
N GLY A 232 -33.52 24.28 -37.77
CA GLY A 232 -33.87 25.51 -38.48
C GLY A 232 -34.60 26.54 -37.60
N THR A 233 -34.64 26.34 -36.28
CA THR A 233 -34.98 27.40 -35.36
C THR A 233 -33.87 28.42 -35.41
N ASP A 234 -34.21 29.66 -35.75
CA ASP A 234 -33.32 30.76 -35.47
C ASP A 234 -33.24 30.89 -33.95
N ILE A 235 -32.02 30.76 -33.42
CA ILE A 235 -31.75 31.40 -32.13
C ILE A 235 -31.96 32.87 -32.47
N GLU A 236 -32.99 33.51 -31.90
CA GLU A 236 -33.22 34.94 -32.12
C GLU A 236 -31.87 35.63 -31.96
N GLU A 237 -31.39 36.27 -33.03
CA GLU A 237 -30.16 37.07 -33.05
C GLU A 237 -30.42 38.34 -32.22
N ASN A 238 -30.80 38.20 -30.95
CA ASN A 238 -30.38 39.20 -30.00
C ASN A 238 -28.87 39.02 -29.91
N GLU A 239 -28.13 40.07 -30.27
CA GLU A 239 -26.66 40.15 -30.22
C GLU A 239 -26.08 39.80 -28.82
N GLU A 240 -26.94 39.55 -27.82
CA GLU A 240 -26.64 39.26 -26.43
C GLU A 240 -26.46 37.75 -26.12
N ASP A 241 -26.92 36.82 -26.97
CA ASP A 241 -26.94 35.39 -26.63
C ASP A 241 -25.75 34.59 -27.22
N MET A 242 -24.71 34.39 -26.39
CA MET A 242 -23.53 33.60 -26.74
C MET A 242 -23.86 32.12 -27.00
N TYR A 243 -23.43 31.57 -28.14
CA TYR A 243 -23.64 30.16 -28.52
C TYR A 243 -22.35 29.49 -29.01
N ILE A 244 -22.17 28.20 -28.71
CA ILE A 244 -21.03 27.40 -29.19
C ILE A 244 -21.45 26.38 -30.24
N THR A 245 -20.67 26.24 -31.30
CA THR A 245 -20.91 25.22 -32.34
C THR A 245 -20.16 23.92 -32.04
N LEU A 246 -20.87 22.79 -31.92
CA LEU A 246 -20.31 21.46 -31.84
C LEU A 246 -20.31 20.81 -33.21
N ALA A 247 -19.12 20.64 -33.80
CA ALA A 247 -18.96 20.01 -35.10
C ALA A 247 -18.30 18.63 -34.98
N THR A 248 -18.60 17.73 -35.92
CA THR A 248 -18.05 16.36 -35.90
C THR A 248 -16.61 16.29 -36.39
N ARG A 249 -16.16 17.24 -37.22
CA ARG A 249 -14.83 17.25 -37.83
C ARG A 249 -14.01 18.48 -37.44
N ARG A 250 -12.68 18.32 -37.41
CA ARG A 250 -11.74 19.34 -36.95
C ARG A 250 -11.53 20.47 -37.95
N ASP A 251 -11.47 20.14 -39.24
CA ASP A 251 -11.41 21.11 -40.34
C ASP A 251 -12.55 22.14 -40.27
N ASN A 252 -13.78 21.68 -40.01
CA ASN A 252 -14.93 22.58 -39.83
C ASN A 252 -14.78 23.49 -38.61
N VAL A 253 -14.24 22.98 -37.50
CA VAL A 253 -14.04 23.76 -36.26
C VAL A 253 -13.01 24.86 -36.48
N ASP A 254 -11.87 24.51 -37.05
CA ASP A 254 -10.78 25.45 -37.32
C ASP A 254 -11.29 26.52 -38.31
N TYR A 255 -11.98 26.11 -39.38
CA TYR A 255 -12.62 27.04 -40.32
C TYR A 255 -13.61 28.01 -39.66
N ILE A 256 -14.51 27.54 -38.78
CA ILE A 256 -15.50 28.41 -38.13
C ILE A 256 -14.81 29.41 -37.19
N ASN A 257 -13.85 28.94 -36.38
CA ASN A 257 -13.14 29.81 -35.44
C ASN A 257 -12.30 30.87 -36.17
N ASP A 258 -11.54 30.47 -37.18
CA ASP A 258 -10.68 31.38 -37.94
C ASP A 258 -11.52 32.41 -38.70
N ARG A 259 -12.63 31.98 -39.33
CA ARG A 259 -13.55 32.87 -40.04
C ARG A 259 -14.19 33.87 -39.08
N LYS A 260 -14.68 33.41 -37.92
CA LYS A 260 -15.32 34.28 -36.92
C LYS A 260 -14.35 35.26 -36.29
N LEU A 261 -13.11 34.85 -36.02
CA LEU A 261 -12.07 35.77 -35.56
C LEU A 261 -11.68 36.79 -36.64
N ALA A 262 -11.65 36.40 -37.90
CA ALA A 262 -11.35 37.29 -39.02
C ALA A 262 -12.48 38.31 -39.29
N GLU A 263 -13.75 37.89 -39.13
CA GLU A 263 -14.95 38.74 -39.26
C GLU A 263 -15.00 39.87 -38.22
N LEU A 264 -14.36 39.70 -37.05
CA LEU A 264 -14.36 40.72 -36.00
C LEU A 264 -13.55 41.97 -36.37
N PRO A 265 -14.11 43.18 -36.16
CA PRO A 265 -13.36 44.42 -36.31
C PRO A 265 -12.28 44.53 -35.24
N GLY A 266 -11.24 45.33 -35.53
CA GLY A 266 -10.14 45.58 -34.61
C GLY A 266 -8.91 44.69 -34.82
N ASP A 267 -7.80 45.12 -34.23
CA ASP A 267 -6.51 44.46 -34.33
C ASP A 267 -6.44 43.24 -33.40
N SER A 268 -5.80 42.17 -33.88
CA SER A 268 -5.58 40.97 -33.07
C SER A 268 -4.41 41.15 -32.10
N VAL A 269 -4.61 40.76 -30.85
CA VAL A 269 -3.55 40.67 -29.85
C VAL A 269 -3.13 39.22 -29.70
N THR A 270 -1.83 38.99 -29.63
CA THR A 270 -1.27 37.65 -29.43
C THR A 270 -0.68 37.53 -28.04
N PHE A 271 -1.28 36.70 -27.20
CA PHE A 271 -0.80 36.40 -25.86
C PHE A 271 0.12 35.18 -25.91
N ARG A 272 1.38 35.36 -25.53
CA ARG A 272 2.38 34.28 -25.47
C ARG A 272 2.39 33.63 -24.09
N GLY A 273 2.00 32.37 -24.04
CA GLY A 273 2.02 31.58 -22.83
C GLY A 273 3.44 31.20 -22.43
N GLU A 274 3.72 31.28 -21.14
CA GLU A 274 5.02 30.95 -20.57
C GLU A 274 5.07 29.49 -20.15
N VAL A 275 6.11 28.78 -20.57
CA VAL A 275 6.39 27.42 -20.12
C VAL A 275 7.65 27.46 -19.27
N THR A 276 7.54 27.09 -18.01
CA THR A 276 8.67 26.89 -17.11
C THR A 276 8.84 25.42 -16.79
N GLY A 277 10.06 24.89 -16.83
CA GLY A 277 10.32 23.46 -16.65
C GLY A 277 9.90 22.61 -17.85
N ASP A 278 9.49 21.36 -17.59
CA ASP A 278 9.15 20.36 -18.62
C ASP A 278 7.63 20.27 -18.83
N PHE A 279 7.13 20.89 -19.91
CA PHE A 279 5.72 20.83 -20.33
C PHE A 279 5.61 20.63 -21.86
N PRO A 280 5.23 19.43 -22.35
CA PRO A 280 5.13 19.16 -23.79
C PRO A 280 4.06 19.98 -24.52
N GLU A 281 4.36 20.52 -25.70
CA GLU A 281 3.42 21.35 -26.49
C GLU A 281 2.11 20.64 -26.83
N SER A 282 2.16 19.33 -27.09
CA SER A 282 0.97 18.50 -27.37
C SER A 282 0.01 18.34 -26.19
N SER A 283 0.48 18.60 -24.97
CA SER A 283 -0.29 18.49 -23.73
C SER A 283 -0.83 19.85 -23.25
N LEU A 284 -0.54 20.94 -23.97
CA LEU A 284 -0.93 22.28 -23.54
C LEU A 284 -2.47 22.41 -23.47
N PRO A 285 -3.00 22.87 -22.31
CA PRO A 285 -4.43 23.11 -22.13
C PRO A 285 -5.00 24.18 -23.05
N THR A 286 -4.19 25.11 -23.56
CA THR A 286 -4.54 26.13 -24.56
C THR A 286 -3.38 26.40 -25.50
N SER A 287 -3.61 27.17 -26.57
CA SER A 287 -2.57 27.53 -27.53
C SER A 287 -1.46 28.32 -26.84
N ARG A 288 -0.21 28.00 -27.17
CA ARG A 288 0.96 28.73 -26.68
C ARG A 288 0.94 30.18 -27.17
N GLU A 289 0.59 30.37 -28.44
CA GLU A 289 0.30 31.69 -29.00
C GLU A 289 -1.22 31.80 -29.12
N LEU A 290 -1.83 32.50 -28.17
CA LEU A 290 -3.27 32.69 -28.10
C LEU A 290 -3.64 34.02 -28.76
N VAL A 291 -4.22 33.95 -29.96
CA VAL A 291 -4.63 35.13 -30.73
C VAL A 291 -6.09 35.46 -30.40
N LEU A 292 -6.35 36.68 -29.93
CA LEU A 292 -7.68 37.18 -29.56
C LEU A 292 -7.92 38.59 -30.13
N LYS A 293 -9.19 38.98 -30.20
CA LYS A 293 -9.65 40.35 -30.51
C LYS A 293 -10.73 40.75 -29.49
N PRO A 294 -10.94 42.05 -29.20
CA PRO A 294 -12.19 42.49 -28.59
C PRO A 294 -13.38 41.98 -29.40
N GLY A 295 -14.39 41.44 -28.72
CA GLY A 295 -15.51 40.72 -29.33
C GLY A 295 -15.25 39.22 -29.57
N ALA A 296 -14.05 38.70 -29.31
CA ALA A 296 -13.76 37.28 -29.50
C ALA A 296 -14.51 36.42 -28.50
N GLN A 297 -15.21 35.40 -29.01
CA GLN A 297 -15.88 34.42 -28.15
C GLN A 297 -14.88 33.37 -27.69
N VAL A 298 -14.80 33.21 -26.37
CA VAL A 298 -13.87 32.32 -25.72
C VAL A 298 -14.57 31.38 -24.74
N ILE A 299 -13.96 30.24 -24.48
CA ILE A 299 -14.40 29.26 -23.50
C ILE A 299 -13.36 29.15 -22.40
N PHE A 300 -13.82 29.23 -21.15
CA PHE A 300 -12.98 28.99 -19.99
C PHE A 300 -12.63 27.51 -19.89
N ILE A 301 -11.35 27.19 -19.77
CA ILE A 301 -10.82 25.82 -19.70
C ILE A 301 -10.41 25.41 -18.27
N LYS A 302 -10.63 26.29 -17.29
CA LYS A 302 -10.30 26.08 -15.88
C LYS A 302 -11.40 26.70 -15.01
N ASN A 303 -11.69 26.09 -13.86
CA ASN A 303 -12.64 26.64 -12.90
C ASN A 303 -12.02 27.84 -12.16
N ASP A 304 -12.80 28.90 -11.98
CA ASP A 304 -12.42 30.03 -11.13
C ASP A 304 -12.43 29.65 -9.64
N PHE A 305 -11.55 30.27 -8.86
CA PHE A 305 -11.50 30.07 -7.41
C PHE A 305 -12.76 30.61 -6.73
N ASP A 306 -13.17 31.82 -7.10
CA ASP A 306 -14.38 32.48 -6.59
C ASP A 306 -15.66 31.96 -7.26
N ARG A 307 -15.52 30.97 -8.15
CA ARG A 307 -16.60 30.35 -8.93
C ARG A 307 -17.40 31.35 -9.76
N ARG A 308 -16.75 32.43 -10.21
CA ARG A 308 -17.34 33.37 -11.17
C ARG A 308 -17.60 32.69 -12.51
N TRP A 309 -16.73 31.75 -12.89
CA TRP A 309 -16.93 30.83 -14.01
C TRP A 309 -16.48 29.40 -13.65
N VAL A 310 -16.91 28.44 -14.48
CA VAL A 310 -16.46 27.04 -14.43
C VAL A 310 -15.88 26.64 -15.78
N ASN A 311 -15.12 25.55 -15.81
CA ASN A 311 -14.62 24.96 -17.06
C ASN A 311 -15.82 24.62 -17.97
N GLY A 312 -15.86 25.24 -19.14
CA GLY A 312 -16.98 25.19 -20.07
C GLY A 312 -17.77 26.50 -20.19
N THR A 313 -17.64 27.45 -19.27
CA THR A 313 -18.29 28.76 -19.36
C THR A 313 -17.82 29.50 -20.61
N ILE A 314 -18.74 30.13 -21.32
CA ILE A 314 -18.47 30.91 -22.53
C ILE A 314 -18.49 32.39 -22.14
N GLY A 315 -17.65 33.18 -22.80
CA GLY A 315 -17.64 34.62 -22.65
C GLY A 315 -17.15 35.32 -23.91
N ILE A 316 -17.37 36.63 -23.97
CA ILE A 316 -16.85 37.52 -25.01
C ILE A 316 -15.74 38.37 -24.39
N VAL A 317 -14.60 38.46 -25.08
CA VAL A 317 -13.51 39.36 -24.70
C VAL A 317 -13.98 40.80 -24.85
N SER A 318 -14.11 41.53 -23.75
CA SER A 318 -14.46 42.96 -23.73
C SER A 318 -13.24 43.82 -24.08
N GLY A 319 -12.08 43.44 -23.54
CA GLY A 319 -10.84 44.15 -23.75
C GLY A 319 -9.68 43.47 -23.03
N PHE A 320 -8.52 44.10 -23.15
CA PHE A 320 -7.28 43.66 -22.52
C PHE A 320 -6.60 44.89 -21.94
N ASP A 321 -6.06 44.74 -20.74
CA ASP A 321 -5.18 45.73 -20.13
C ASP A 321 -3.75 45.20 -20.21
N GLU A 322 -2.92 45.84 -21.05
CA GLU A 322 -1.52 45.46 -21.23
C GLU A 322 -0.66 45.79 -20.00
N ILE A 323 -1.08 46.74 -19.15
CA ILE A 323 -0.32 47.18 -17.98
C ILE A 323 -0.57 46.22 -16.80
N GLU A 324 -1.83 45.84 -16.60
CA GLU A 324 -2.26 44.96 -15.50
C GLU A 324 -2.31 43.45 -15.92
N GLU A 325 -1.86 43.11 -17.13
CA GLU A 325 -1.91 41.76 -17.73
C GLU A 325 -3.27 41.06 -17.53
N THR A 326 -4.36 41.82 -17.69
CA THR A 326 -5.71 41.35 -17.36
C THR A 326 -6.56 41.28 -18.62
N LEU A 327 -7.17 40.12 -18.86
CA LEU A 327 -8.12 39.91 -19.93
C LEU A 327 -9.53 40.10 -19.37
N TYR A 328 -10.30 41.05 -19.89
CA TYR A 328 -11.68 41.24 -19.49
C TYR A 328 -12.59 40.41 -20.36
N VAL A 329 -13.34 39.50 -19.74
CA VAL A 329 -14.30 38.63 -20.42
C VAL A 329 -15.67 38.84 -19.79
N ILE A 330 -16.65 39.22 -20.60
CA ILE A 330 -18.05 39.25 -20.18
C ILE A 330 -18.60 37.86 -20.44
N THR A 331 -19.08 37.20 -19.39
CA THR A 331 -19.67 35.85 -19.47
C THR A 331 -21.09 35.87 -20.00
N ASP A 332 -21.63 34.71 -20.37
CA ASP A 332 -22.99 34.55 -20.90
C ASP A 332 -24.10 35.04 -19.94
N ASP A 333 -23.82 35.11 -18.64
CA ASP A 333 -24.74 35.67 -17.64
C ASP A 333 -24.59 37.18 -17.41
N GLY A 334 -23.82 37.86 -18.27
CA GLY A 334 -23.58 39.31 -18.24
C GLY A 334 -22.57 39.76 -17.19
N LYS A 335 -21.91 38.85 -16.46
CA LYS A 335 -20.88 39.23 -15.50
C LYS A 335 -19.56 39.49 -16.20
N GLU A 336 -19.02 40.68 -15.96
CA GLU A 336 -17.66 41.02 -16.32
C GLU A 336 -16.68 40.31 -15.38
N CYS A 337 -15.75 39.58 -15.97
CA CYS A 337 -14.73 38.81 -15.29
C CYS A 337 -13.36 39.35 -15.68
N ASP A 338 -12.60 39.83 -14.70
CA ASP A 338 -11.16 40.03 -14.85
C ASP A 338 -10.48 38.65 -14.79
N VAL A 339 -9.95 38.25 -15.94
CA VAL A 339 -9.30 36.96 -16.15
C VAL A 339 -7.81 37.18 -16.15
N LYS A 340 -7.14 36.57 -15.18
CA LYS A 340 -5.69 36.60 -15.08
C LYS A 340 -5.08 35.33 -15.67
N PRO A 341 -3.80 35.35 -16.07
CA PRO A 341 -3.08 34.15 -16.45
C PRO A 341 -3.17 33.11 -15.33
N GLU A 342 -3.45 31.88 -15.72
CA GLU A 342 -3.57 30.75 -14.81
C GLU A 342 -2.43 29.78 -15.05
N HIS A 343 -2.07 29.05 -13.99
CA HIS A 343 -1.00 28.06 -14.08
C HIS A 343 -1.58 26.65 -14.12
N TRP A 344 -1.12 25.84 -15.06
CA TRP A 344 -1.31 24.40 -15.07
C TRP A 344 -0.02 23.70 -14.71
N LYS A 345 -0.14 22.67 -13.88
CA LYS A 345 0.99 21.89 -13.40
C LYS A 345 1.08 20.61 -14.19
N ASN A 346 2.24 20.34 -14.77
CA ASN A 346 2.58 19.01 -15.25
C ASN A 346 3.16 18.21 -14.08
N ILE A 347 2.41 17.25 -13.57
CA ILE A 347 2.74 16.52 -12.35
C ILE A 347 3.37 15.17 -12.69
N ARG A 348 4.47 14.85 -12.01
CA ARG A 348 5.10 13.53 -11.96
C ARG A 348 5.01 12.99 -10.54
N TYR A 349 4.58 11.75 -10.42
CA TYR A 349 4.58 11.07 -9.13
C TYR A 349 5.95 10.49 -8.81
N LYS A 350 6.36 10.61 -7.55
CA LYS A 350 7.57 9.99 -7.00
C LYS A 350 7.25 9.32 -5.67
N TYR A 351 7.94 8.22 -5.37
CA TYR A 351 7.82 7.58 -4.07
C TYR A 351 8.84 8.15 -3.09
N ASN A 352 8.38 8.65 -1.93
CA ASN A 352 9.24 9.14 -0.86
C ASN A 352 9.55 8.02 0.15
N GLU A 353 10.82 7.62 0.21
CA GLU A 353 11.24 6.52 1.09
C GLU A 353 11.18 6.85 2.59
N LYS A 354 11.35 8.12 2.98
CA LYS A 354 11.37 8.53 4.38
C LYS A 354 9.97 8.56 4.97
N LYS A 355 9.01 9.11 4.22
CA LYS A 355 7.60 9.20 4.64
C LYS A 355 6.80 7.94 4.31
N LYS A 356 7.31 7.07 3.43
CA LYS A 356 6.62 5.89 2.89
C LYS A 356 5.32 6.25 2.16
N GLU A 357 5.29 7.41 1.53
CA GLU A 357 4.14 7.98 0.83
C GLU A 357 4.49 8.31 -0.62
N ILE A 358 3.47 8.42 -1.46
CA ILE A 358 3.62 8.92 -2.83
C ILE A 358 3.52 10.44 -2.77
N GLU A 359 4.55 11.11 -3.27
CA GLU A 359 4.61 12.57 -3.34
C GLU A 359 4.44 13.03 -4.80
N GLU A 360 3.80 14.18 -4.96
CA GLU A 360 3.60 14.85 -6.23
C GLU A 360 4.75 15.83 -6.49
N GLU A 361 5.43 15.68 -7.63
CA GLU A 361 6.46 16.60 -8.10
C GLU A 361 5.93 17.37 -9.32
N VAL A 362 5.98 18.69 -9.26
CA VAL A 362 5.65 19.53 -10.41
C VAL A 362 6.90 19.63 -11.32
N LEU A 363 6.82 19.07 -12.53
CA LEU A 363 7.92 19.09 -13.51
C LEU A 363 8.06 20.41 -14.26
N GLY A 364 6.93 21.05 -14.48
CA GLY A 364 6.82 22.26 -15.23
C GLY A 364 5.46 22.88 -15.02
N THR A 365 5.41 24.19 -15.23
CA THR A 365 4.18 24.95 -15.22
C THR A 365 3.99 25.65 -16.55
N PHE A 366 2.78 25.61 -17.05
CA PHE A 366 2.36 26.43 -18.18
C PHE A 366 1.50 27.56 -17.62
N SER A 367 1.85 28.80 -17.94
CA SER A 367 1.10 30.01 -17.61
C SER A 367 0.49 30.58 -18.88
N GLN A 368 -0.83 30.74 -18.90
CA GLN A 368 -1.55 31.40 -19.99
C GLN A 368 -2.95 31.76 -19.48
N PHE A 369 -3.63 32.67 -20.16
CA PHE A 369 -5.06 32.89 -19.90
C PHE A 369 -5.84 31.57 -20.03
N PRO A 370 -6.73 31.24 -19.07
CA PRO A 370 -7.52 30.00 -19.04
C PRO A 370 -8.65 29.99 -20.05
N VAL A 371 -8.37 30.39 -21.28
CA VAL A 371 -9.36 30.54 -22.36
C VAL A 371 -8.88 29.93 -23.68
N ARG A 372 -9.83 29.57 -24.54
CA ARG A 372 -9.64 29.20 -25.96
C ARG A 372 -10.72 29.83 -26.81
N LEU A 373 -10.46 30.05 -28.10
CA LEU A 373 -11.50 30.41 -29.06
C LEU A 373 -12.62 29.36 -29.07
N ALA A 374 -13.86 29.84 -29.10
CA ALA A 374 -15.03 29.01 -28.78
C ALA A 374 -16.28 29.26 -29.60
N TRP A 375 -16.15 29.77 -30.83
CA TRP A 375 -17.29 29.75 -31.76
C TRP A 375 -17.60 28.32 -32.20
N ALA A 376 -16.58 27.48 -32.32
CA ALA A 376 -16.73 26.05 -32.58
C ALA A 376 -15.73 25.20 -31.80
N ILE A 377 -16.15 24.00 -31.42
CA ILE A 377 -15.28 22.92 -30.92
C ILE A 377 -15.72 21.57 -31.47
N THR A 378 -14.82 20.59 -31.50
CA THR A 378 -15.19 19.25 -31.93
C THR A 378 -16.01 18.54 -30.85
N VAL A 379 -16.94 17.67 -31.24
CA VAL A 379 -17.70 16.83 -30.27
C VAL A 379 -16.77 16.01 -29.37
N HIS A 380 -15.61 15.56 -29.87
CA HIS A 380 -14.59 14.89 -29.06
C HIS A 380 -13.97 15.80 -27.99
N LYS A 381 -13.71 17.08 -28.31
CA LYS A 381 -13.12 18.05 -27.37
C LYS A 381 -14.14 18.66 -26.43
N SER A 382 -15.43 18.57 -26.74
CA SER A 382 -16.50 18.96 -25.83
C SER A 382 -16.77 17.94 -24.73
N GLN A 383 -16.19 16.74 -24.80
CA GLN A 383 -16.40 15.71 -23.78
C GLN A 383 -16.01 16.21 -22.39
N GLY A 384 -16.93 16.05 -21.44
CA GLY A 384 -16.79 16.55 -20.07
C GLY A 384 -17.25 17.99 -19.85
N LEU A 385 -17.48 18.78 -20.91
CA LEU A 385 -17.95 20.17 -20.83
C LEU A 385 -19.49 20.24 -20.77
N THR A 386 -20.04 21.41 -20.40
CA THR A 386 -21.48 21.68 -20.31
C THR A 386 -21.75 23.12 -20.74
N PHE A 387 -22.81 23.35 -21.51
CA PHE A 387 -23.16 24.61 -22.15
C PHE A 387 -24.63 24.97 -21.92
N SER A 388 -24.91 26.27 -21.83
CA SER A 388 -26.26 26.82 -21.75
C SER A 388 -26.94 26.80 -23.12
N ARG A 389 -26.21 27.18 -24.17
CA ARG A 389 -26.67 27.18 -25.57
C ARG A 389 -25.64 26.57 -26.50
N VAL A 390 -26.10 25.73 -27.42
CA VAL A 390 -25.25 24.96 -28.32
C VAL A 390 -25.88 24.82 -29.71
N VAL A 391 -25.07 25.08 -30.72
CA VAL A 391 -25.39 24.78 -32.11
C VAL A 391 -24.73 23.46 -32.45
N ILE A 392 -25.50 22.46 -32.87
CA ILE A 392 -24.96 21.15 -33.21
C ILE A 392 -24.95 21.00 -34.73
N ASP A 393 -23.75 20.76 -35.26
CA ASP A 393 -23.51 20.60 -36.67
C ASP A 393 -23.12 19.16 -37.03
N PHE A 394 -24.11 18.43 -37.54
CA PHE A 394 -23.95 17.07 -38.08
C PHE A 394 -23.83 17.04 -39.62
N THR A 395 -23.56 18.17 -40.29
CA THR A 395 -23.39 18.18 -41.76
C THR A 395 -22.29 17.24 -42.25
N GLY A 396 -21.20 17.08 -41.48
CA GLY A 396 -20.13 16.12 -41.75
C GLY A 396 -20.47 14.64 -41.51
N GLY A 397 -21.70 14.36 -41.08
CA GLY A 397 -22.20 13.03 -40.69
C GLY A 397 -21.78 12.64 -39.27
N VAL A 398 -22.61 11.81 -38.62
CA VAL A 398 -22.26 11.11 -37.38
C VAL A 398 -21.63 9.77 -37.76
N PHE A 399 -20.37 9.56 -37.39
CA PHE A 399 -19.59 8.40 -37.82
C PHE A 399 -19.16 7.49 -36.65
N ALA A 400 -19.21 8.00 -35.42
CA ALA A 400 -18.86 7.26 -34.21
C ALA A 400 -20.10 7.00 -33.34
N GLY A 401 -20.17 5.79 -32.76
CA GLY A 401 -21.23 5.45 -31.81
C GLY A 401 -21.18 6.39 -30.60
N GLY A 402 -22.35 6.82 -30.12
CA GLY A 402 -22.45 7.74 -28.99
C GLY A 402 -22.08 9.21 -29.30
N GLN A 403 -21.64 9.54 -30.51
CA GLN A 403 -21.26 10.92 -30.87
C GLN A 403 -22.46 11.90 -30.81
N ALA A 404 -23.62 11.49 -31.31
CA ALA A 404 -24.85 12.28 -31.18
C ALA A 404 -25.25 12.46 -29.71
N TYR A 405 -25.17 11.40 -28.91
CA TYR A 405 -25.42 11.46 -27.46
C TYR A 405 -24.47 12.44 -26.77
N VAL A 406 -23.16 12.36 -27.07
CA VAL A 406 -22.18 13.27 -26.50
C VAL A 406 -22.49 14.71 -26.86
N ALA A 407 -22.77 15.03 -28.14
CA ALA A 407 -23.09 16.38 -28.57
C ALA A 407 -24.33 16.95 -27.85
N LEU A 408 -25.42 16.19 -27.82
CA LEU A 408 -26.68 16.60 -27.20
C LEU A 408 -26.56 16.74 -25.68
N SER A 409 -25.83 15.83 -25.02
CA SER A 409 -25.64 15.84 -23.57
C SER A 409 -24.81 17.01 -23.05
N ARG A 410 -24.22 17.83 -23.94
CA ARG A 410 -23.50 19.05 -23.54
C ARG A 410 -24.44 20.19 -23.18
N CYS A 411 -25.66 20.22 -23.71
CA CYS A 411 -26.60 21.27 -23.35
C CYS A 411 -27.25 20.99 -21.98
N THR A 412 -27.60 22.04 -21.24
CA THR A 412 -28.34 21.93 -19.98
C THR A 412 -29.86 21.75 -20.20
N SER A 413 -30.40 22.26 -21.29
CA SER A 413 -31.82 22.18 -21.66
C SER A 413 -32.01 21.89 -23.15
N LEU A 414 -33.22 21.45 -23.52
CA LEU A 414 -33.59 21.25 -24.92
C LEU A 414 -33.72 22.60 -25.66
N GLU A 415 -34.17 23.66 -24.98
CA GLU A 415 -34.29 25.02 -25.51
C GLU A 415 -32.96 25.61 -25.94
N GLY A 416 -31.88 25.25 -25.25
CA GLY A 416 -30.54 25.71 -25.60
C GLY A 416 -29.95 25.07 -26.83
N ILE A 417 -30.59 24.06 -27.43
CA ILE A 417 -30.05 23.35 -28.61
C ILE A 417 -30.59 23.96 -29.89
N GLN A 418 -29.71 24.22 -30.85
CA GLN A 418 -30.03 24.47 -32.24
C GLN A 418 -29.38 23.39 -33.11
N LEU A 419 -30.11 22.86 -34.08
CA LEU A 419 -29.59 21.86 -35.03
C LEU A 419 -29.40 22.49 -36.41
N LYS A 420 -28.19 22.36 -36.99
CA LYS A 420 -27.94 22.75 -38.40
C LYS A 420 -28.47 21.74 -39.41
N LYS A 421 -28.76 20.52 -38.96
CA LYS A 421 -29.31 19.42 -39.75
C LYS A 421 -30.27 18.62 -38.86
N PRO A 422 -31.41 18.13 -39.37
CA PRO A 422 -32.29 17.28 -38.58
C PRO A 422 -31.55 16.00 -38.16
N VAL A 423 -31.75 15.60 -36.89
CA VAL A 423 -31.27 14.33 -36.35
C VAL A 423 -32.15 13.22 -36.90
N ASN A 424 -31.52 12.26 -37.57
CA ASN A 424 -32.19 11.09 -38.10
C ASN A 424 -31.95 9.89 -37.19
N ARG A 425 -32.77 8.85 -37.33
CA ARG A 425 -32.54 7.60 -36.60
C ARG A 425 -31.17 6.99 -36.88
N ALA A 426 -30.64 7.18 -38.09
CA ALA A 426 -29.31 6.73 -38.50
C ALA A 426 -28.17 7.43 -37.75
N ASP A 427 -28.40 8.64 -37.22
CA ASP A 427 -27.41 9.38 -36.44
C ASP A 427 -27.33 8.88 -34.98
N ILE A 428 -28.34 8.12 -34.53
CA ILE A 428 -28.42 7.55 -33.19
C ILE A 428 -28.16 6.05 -33.27
N PHE A 429 -26.93 5.66 -32.98
CA PHE A 429 -26.58 4.26 -32.86
C PHE A 429 -25.59 4.03 -31.72
N VAL A 430 -25.76 2.89 -31.08
CA VAL A 430 -24.87 2.36 -30.06
C VAL A 430 -24.34 1.03 -30.57
N ARG A 431 -23.05 0.80 -30.38
CA ARG A 431 -22.39 -0.44 -30.78
C ARG A 431 -22.94 -1.61 -29.92
N PRO A 432 -23.33 -2.76 -30.52
CA PRO A 432 -23.90 -3.89 -29.78
C PRO A 432 -23.03 -4.35 -28.60
N GLU A 433 -21.72 -4.21 -28.72
CA GLU A 433 -20.75 -4.62 -27.71
C GLU A 433 -20.84 -3.77 -26.44
N ILE A 434 -21.23 -2.50 -26.56
CA ILE A 434 -21.52 -1.63 -25.41
C ILE A 434 -22.80 -2.09 -24.71
N VAL A 435 -23.84 -2.44 -25.48
CA VAL A 435 -25.12 -2.92 -24.94
C VAL A 435 -24.91 -4.21 -24.16
N ASN A 436 -24.21 -5.19 -24.74
CA ASN A 436 -23.87 -6.46 -24.08
C ASN A 436 -23.04 -6.26 -22.80
N PHE A 437 -22.16 -5.25 -22.77
CA PHE A 437 -21.38 -4.94 -21.58
C PHE A 437 -22.26 -4.28 -20.49
N ALA A 438 -23.20 -3.42 -20.89
CA ALA A 438 -24.11 -2.71 -19.98
C ALA A 438 -25.10 -3.62 -19.25
N GLU A 439 -25.46 -4.78 -19.81
CA GLU A 439 -26.30 -5.78 -19.13
C GLU A 439 -25.73 -6.26 -17.78
N ARG A 440 -24.42 -6.09 -17.57
CA ARG A 440 -23.73 -6.51 -16.33
C ARG A 440 -23.73 -5.43 -15.26
N PHE A 441 -24.19 -4.22 -15.56
CA PHE A 441 -24.15 -3.10 -14.64
C PHE A 441 -25.09 -3.32 -13.45
N ASN A 442 -24.65 -2.90 -12.26
CA ASN A 442 -25.41 -3.02 -11.02
C ASN A 442 -25.86 -4.46 -10.69
N ASN A 443 -25.12 -5.47 -11.15
CA ASN A 443 -25.39 -6.86 -10.79
C ASN A 443 -25.21 -7.06 -9.27
N ARG A 444 -26.34 -7.12 -8.56
CA ARG A 444 -26.36 -7.17 -7.09
C ARG A 444 -25.64 -8.40 -6.53
N GLN A 445 -25.79 -9.55 -7.17
CA GLN A 445 -25.14 -10.78 -6.71
C GLN A 445 -23.61 -10.67 -6.83
N ALA A 446 -23.11 -10.07 -7.91
CA ALA A 446 -21.68 -9.83 -8.11
C ALA A 446 -21.13 -8.82 -7.07
N ILE A 447 -21.84 -7.71 -6.85
CA ILE A 447 -21.45 -6.68 -5.86
C ILE A 447 -21.41 -7.26 -4.45
N ASP A 448 -22.48 -7.94 -4.01
CA ASP A 448 -22.55 -8.49 -2.66
C ASP A 448 -21.52 -9.62 -2.45
N ARG A 449 -21.24 -10.43 -3.49
CA ARG A 449 -20.18 -11.43 -3.47
C ARG A 449 -18.80 -10.78 -3.34
N ALA A 450 -18.52 -9.73 -4.09
CA ALA A 450 -17.26 -8.99 -4.02
C ALA A 450 -17.06 -8.36 -2.64
N LEU A 451 -18.10 -7.75 -2.06
CA LEU A 451 -18.06 -7.18 -0.71
C LEU A 451 -17.80 -8.25 0.36
N LYS A 452 -18.47 -9.41 0.28
CA LYS A 452 -18.20 -10.55 1.20
C LYS A 452 -16.78 -11.09 1.05
N GLN A 453 -16.31 -11.28 -0.17
CA GLN A 453 -14.95 -11.76 -0.42
C GLN A 453 -13.88 -10.79 0.08
N ALA A 454 -14.20 -9.50 0.08
CA ALA A 454 -13.30 -8.48 0.57
C ALA A 454 -13.26 -8.36 2.08
N GLN A 455 -14.38 -8.63 2.76
CA GLN A 455 -14.38 -8.76 4.21
C GLN A 455 -13.33 -9.78 4.65
N ALA A 456 -13.11 -10.84 3.87
CA ALA A 456 -12.05 -11.81 4.14
C ALA A 456 -10.64 -11.20 4.16
N ASP A 457 -10.32 -10.24 3.28
CA ASP A 457 -8.99 -9.61 3.25
C ASP A 457 -8.70 -8.81 4.52
N VAL A 458 -9.69 -8.07 5.02
CA VAL A 458 -9.59 -7.31 6.27
C VAL A 458 -9.38 -8.27 7.45
N GLU A 459 -10.15 -9.35 7.50
CA GLU A 459 -10.06 -10.37 8.53
C GLU A 459 -8.71 -11.12 8.47
N TYR A 460 -8.19 -11.45 7.29
CA TYR A 460 -6.85 -12.06 7.14
C TYR A 460 -5.72 -11.12 7.59
N ALA A 461 -5.84 -9.81 7.33
CA ALA A 461 -4.86 -8.82 7.79
C ALA A 461 -4.87 -8.69 9.33
N ALA A 462 -6.06 -8.63 9.93
CA ALA A 462 -6.23 -8.62 11.38
C ALA A 462 -5.68 -9.89 12.03
N ALA A 463 -5.97 -11.06 11.44
CA ALA A 463 -5.43 -12.35 11.89
C ALA A 463 -3.89 -12.34 11.87
N THR A 464 -3.27 -11.90 10.76
CA THR A 464 -1.81 -11.86 10.64
C THR A 464 -1.18 -10.98 11.71
N LYS A 465 -1.76 -9.80 11.97
CA LYS A 465 -1.28 -8.89 13.03
C LYS A 465 -1.38 -9.52 14.42
N ALA A 466 -2.48 -10.22 14.73
CA ALA A 466 -2.64 -10.91 16.01
C ALA A 466 -1.64 -12.08 16.16
N PHE A 467 -1.39 -12.84 15.08
CA PHE A 467 -0.38 -13.89 15.06
C PHE A 467 1.03 -13.35 15.36
N ASP A 468 1.41 -12.24 14.73
CA ASP A 468 2.72 -11.61 14.95
C ASP A 468 2.89 -11.07 16.39
N GLN A 469 1.78 -10.75 17.06
CA GLN A 469 1.73 -10.32 18.46
C GLN A 469 1.66 -11.49 19.45
N GLY A 470 1.47 -12.72 18.98
CA GLY A 470 1.32 -13.92 19.81
C GLY A 470 -0.08 -14.11 20.42
N ASP A 471 -1.07 -13.33 19.99
CA ASP A 471 -2.47 -13.47 20.44
C ASP A 471 -3.20 -14.48 19.53
N PHE A 472 -3.13 -15.75 19.92
CA PHE A 472 -3.67 -16.85 19.11
C PHE A 472 -5.20 -16.95 19.16
N GLU A 473 -5.85 -16.45 20.22
CA GLU A 473 -7.32 -16.46 20.32
C GLU A 473 -7.92 -15.47 19.32
N VAL A 474 -7.41 -14.23 19.32
CA VAL A 474 -7.83 -13.19 18.37
C VAL A 474 -7.46 -13.59 16.94
N PHE A 475 -6.27 -14.17 16.74
CA PHE A 475 -5.88 -14.74 15.45
C PHE A 475 -6.90 -15.76 14.93
N LEU A 476 -7.25 -16.78 15.73
CA LEU A 476 -8.17 -17.84 15.30
C LEU A 476 -9.57 -17.27 14.98
N ASN A 477 -10.07 -16.36 15.80
CA ASN A 477 -11.37 -15.72 15.58
C ASN A 477 -11.43 -14.99 14.23
N HIS A 478 -10.45 -14.14 13.93
CA HIS A 478 -10.38 -13.43 12.65
C HIS A 478 -10.10 -14.39 11.48
N PHE A 479 -9.22 -15.36 11.66
CA PHE A 479 -8.87 -16.34 10.63
C PHE A 479 -10.07 -17.19 10.20
N PHE A 480 -10.89 -17.68 11.15
CA PHE A 480 -12.10 -18.42 10.82
C PHE A 480 -13.13 -17.53 10.12
N LYS A 481 -13.35 -16.29 10.57
CA LYS A 481 -14.23 -15.34 9.87
C LYS A 481 -13.78 -15.12 8.42
N ALA A 482 -12.47 -15.02 8.19
CA ALA A 482 -11.90 -14.87 6.86
C ALA A 482 -12.17 -16.10 5.97
N ILE A 483 -11.95 -17.32 6.47
CA ILE A 483 -12.17 -18.56 5.70
C ILE A 483 -13.64 -18.75 5.34
N HIS A 484 -14.57 -18.45 6.25
CA HIS A 484 -16.01 -18.54 5.97
C HIS A 484 -16.45 -17.50 4.93
N SER A 485 -15.80 -16.32 4.92
CA SER A 485 -16.04 -15.27 3.92
C SER A 485 -15.43 -15.59 2.56
N ARG A 486 -14.23 -16.20 2.53
CA ARG A 486 -13.53 -16.63 1.31
C ARG A 486 -12.72 -17.90 1.56
N TYR A 487 -13.16 -19.00 0.93
CA TYR A 487 -12.55 -20.31 1.08
C TYR A 487 -11.23 -20.45 0.30
N ASP A 488 -10.14 -19.91 0.88
CA ASP A 488 -8.80 -19.89 0.26
C ASP A 488 -7.90 -21.07 0.66
N ILE A 489 -8.28 -21.82 1.71
CA ILE A 489 -7.38 -22.78 2.38
C ILE A 489 -6.97 -23.96 1.49
N GLU A 490 -7.79 -24.34 0.52
CA GLU A 490 -7.49 -25.41 -0.44
C GLU A 490 -6.62 -24.95 -1.61
N LYS A 491 -6.35 -23.65 -1.76
CA LYS A 491 -5.50 -23.15 -2.84
C LYS A 491 -4.08 -23.70 -2.67
N PRO A 492 -3.46 -24.29 -3.72
CA PRO A 492 -2.13 -24.92 -3.60
C PRO A 492 -1.03 -23.99 -3.07
N VAL A 493 -1.12 -22.69 -3.38
CA VAL A 493 -0.16 -21.69 -2.89
C VAL A 493 -0.26 -21.52 -1.37
N ILE A 494 -1.49 -21.47 -0.85
CA ILE A 494 -1.77 -21.32 0.59
C ILE A 494 -1.37 -22.60 1.32
N GLN A 495 -1.72 -23.77 0.80
CA GLN A 495 -1.30 -25.06 1.37
C GLN A 495 0.22 -25.19 1.46
N ARG A 496 0.97 -24.80 0.41
CA ARG A 496 2.44 -24.80 0.43
C ARG A 496 2.99 -23.84 1.49
N LEU A 497 2.38 -22.66 1.63
CA LEU A 497 2.79 -21.68 2.63
C LEU A 497 2.56 -22.21 4.05
N ILE A 498 1.37 -22.74 4.33
CA ILE A 498 1.02 -23.34 5.63
C ILE A 498 1.99 -24.48 5.95
N ARG A 499 2.20 -25.42 5.02
CA ARG A 499 3.15 -26.53 5.19
C ARG A 499 4.56 -26.01 5.50
N ARG A 500 5.04 -24.99 4.78
CA ARG A 500 6.36 -24.41 5.02
C ARG A 500 6.45 -23.79 6.42
N LYS A 501 5.42 -23.07 6.87
CA LYS A 501 5.38 -22.41 8.18
C LYS A 501 5.29 -23.44 9.32
N LEU A 502 4.45 -24.46 9.20
CA LEU A 502 4.41 -25.57 10.16
C LEU A 502 5.74 -26.32 10.22
N GLY A 503 6.43 -26.47 9.09
CA GLY A 503 7.78 -27.05 9.05
C GLY A 503 8.84 -26.25 9.83
N VAL A 504 8.65 -24.94 10.04
CA VAL A 504 9.54 -24.13 10.89
C VAL A 504 9.45 -24.58 12.35
N ILE A 505 8.27 -24.95 12.84
CA ILE A 505 8.07 -25.41 14.23
C ILE A 505 8.89 -26.68 14.47
N ASN A 506 8.84 -27.63 13.54
CA ASN A 506 9.64 -28.86 13.64
C ASN A 506 11.14 -28.55 13.64
N LYS A 507 11.61 -27.68 12.73
CA LYS A 507 13.02 -27.27 12.69
C LYS A 507 13.47 -26.56 13.97
N LEU A 508 12.64 -25.68 14.54
CA LEU A 508 12.94 -25.01 15.80
C LEU A 508 13.01 -26.00 16.96
N ARG A 509 12.15 -27.02 16.96
CA ARG A 509 12.20 -28.12 17.94
C ARG A 509 13.51 -28.90 17.83
N ASP A 510 13.86 -29.34 16.62
CA ASP A 510 15.12 -30.07 16.37
C ASP A 510 16.35 -29.24 16.78
N ASN A 511 16.37 -27.94 16.42
CA ASN A 511 17.45 -27.03 16.81
C ASN A 511 17.51 -26.84 18.32
N ASN A 512 16.38 -26.76 19.02
CA ASN A 512 16.34 -26.62 20.48
C ASN A 512 16.93 -27.86 21.16
N ASP A 513 16.60 -29.05 20.67
CA ASP A 513 17.13 -30.31 21.17
C ASP A 513 18.64 -30.42 20.92
N GLN A 514 19.11 -30.01 19.73
CA GLN A 514 20.55 -29.93 19.43
C GLN A 514 21.29 -28.93 20.32
N LEU A 515 20.74 -27.74 20.52
CA LEU A 515 21.35 -26.72 21.39
C LEU A 515 21.43 -27.21 22.84
N LYS A 516 20.39 -27.87 23.36
CA LYS A 516 20.41 -28.50 24.68
C LYS A 516 21.49 -29.57 24.78
N ALA A 517 21.65 -30.41 23.76
CA ALA A 517 22.70 -31.42 23.73
C ALA A 517 24.11 -30.79 23.72
N GLN A 518 24.32 -29.74 22.91
CA GLN A 518 25.58 -28.99 22.88
C GLN A 518 25.90 -28.32 24.21
N MET A 519 24.89 -27.69 24.84
CA MET A 519 25.05 -27.10 26.18
C MET A 519 25.44 -28.15 27.21
N ALA A 520 24.81 -29.33 27.18
CA ALA A 520 25.15 -30.43 28.08
C ALA A 520 26.57 -30.97 27.83
N GLU A 521 27.00 -31.07 26.57
CA GLU A 521 28.37 -31.47 26.24
C GLU A 521 29.40 -30.42 26.70
N GLN A 522 29.11 -29.13 26.48
CA GLN A 522 29.96 -28.03 26.93
C GLN A 522 30.09 -28.02 28.46
N GLN A 523 28.99 -28.24 29.19
CA GLN A 523 29.02 -28.38 30.65
C GLN A 523 29.90 -29.55 31.09
N LYS A 524 29.82 -30.72 30.43
CA LYS A 524 30.72 -31.85 30.72
C LYS A 524 32.19 -31.52 30.48
N ARG A 525 32.52 -30.78 29.41
CA ARG A 525 33.90 -30.33 29.14
C ARG A 525 34.40 -29.36 30.21
N LEU A 526 33.57 -28.41 30.62
CA LEU A 526 33.90 -27.48 31.71
C LEU A 526 34.14 -28.23 33.04
N GLN A 527 33.33 -29.23 33.35
CA GLN A 527 33.55 -30.11 34.52
C GLN A 527 34.86 -30.89 34.42
N ALA A 528 35.23 -31.38 33.22
CA ALA A 528 36.51 -32.06 33.01
C ALA A 528 37.69 -31.10 33.21
N TYR A 529 37.64 -29.88 32.66
CA TYR A 529 38.69 -28.88 32.89
C TYR A 529 38.77 -28.46 34.36
N ALA A 530 37.62 -28.30 35.04
CA ALA A 530 37.60 -28.04 36.47
C ALA A 530 38.31 -29.16 37.27
N ARG A 531 38.13 -30.43 36.86
CA ARG A 531 38.85 -31.57 37.43
C ARG A 531 40.36 -31.47 37.22
N GLU A 532 40.82 -31.12 36.02
CA GLU A 532 42.25 -30.94 35.75
C GLU A 532 42.87 -29.84 36.63
N TYR A 533 42.24 -28.66 36.70
CA TYR A 533 42.70 -27.59 37.58
C TYR A 533 42.71 -27.99 39.05
N TYR A 534 41.70 -28.74 39.51
CA TYR A 534 41.68 -29.30 40.86
C TYR A 534 42.86 -30.26 41.12
N LEU A 535 43.21 -31.11 40.14
CA LEU A 535 44.37 -32.00 40.26
C LEU A 535 45.69 -31.22 40.29
N MET A 536 45.87 -30.23 39.42
CA MET A 536 47.04 -29.33 39.45
C MET A 536 47.16 -28.56 40.76
N GLY A 537 46.03 -28.15 41.35
CA GLY A 537 46.00 -27.55 42.68
C GLY A 537 46.49 -28.52 43.77
N ASN A 538 46.13 -29.80 43.66
CA ASN A 538 46.64 -30.83 44.57
C ASN A 538 48.14 -31.03 44.44
N GLU A 539 48.63 -31.14 43.20
CA GLU A 539 50.06 -31.31 42.91
C GLU A 539 50.88 -30.13 43.40
N SER A 540 50.35 -28.90 43.29
CA SER A 540 50.99 -27.69 43.78
C SER A 540 51.20 -27.72 45.31
N ILE A 541 50.27 -28.32 46.06
CA ILE A 541 50.43 -28.55 47.51
C ILE A 541 51.43 -29.68 47.80
N THR A 542 51.32 -30.80 47.09
CA THR A 542 52.07 -32.03 47.45
C THR A 542 53.51 -32.04 46.95
N LEU A 543 53.79 -31.46 45.78
CA LEU A 543 55.10 -31.51 45.12
C LEU A 543 55.83 -30.18 45.19
N ALA A 544 55.13 -29.07 44.97
CA ALA A 544 55.74 -27.74 44.92
C ALA A 544 55.70 -26.99 46.26
N HIS A 545 54.89 -27.45 47.21
CA HIS A 545 54.63 -26.79 48.49
C HIS A 545 54.23 -25.30 48.34
N ASP A 546 53.55 -24.96 47.24
CA ASP A 546 53.08 -23.61 46.93
C ASP A 546 51.57 -23.49 47.14
N SER A 547 51.19 -22.94 48.29
CA SER A 547 49.79 -22.75 48.67
C SER A 547 49.08 -21.69 47.82
N ARG A 548 49.80 -20.67 47.33
CA ARG A 548 49.24 -19.62 46.49
C ARG A 548 48.87 -20.15 45.11
N ALA A 549 49.76 -20.93 44.49
CA ALA A 549 49.48 -21.59 43.22
C ALA A 549 48.33 -22.60 43.34
N ALA A 550 48.24 -23.33 44.45
CA ALA A 550 47.15 -24.26 44.70
C ALA A 550 45.78 -23.56 44.81
N ILE A 551 45.69 -22.45 45.56
CA ILE A 551 44.45 -21.68 45.70
C ILE A 551 44.00 -21.14 44.33
N ALA A 552 44.91 -20.58 43.52
CA ALA A 552 44.58 -20.07 42.20
C ALA A 552 44.04 -21.17 41.25
N ASN A 553 44.61 -22.38 41.32
CA ASN A 553 44.12 -23.53 40.57
C ASN A 553 42.73 -23.98 41.05
N TYR A 554 42.48 -24.02 42.36
CA TYR A 554 41.14 -24.31 42.88
C TYR A 554 40.12 -23.23 42.52
N ASP A 555 40.50 -21.95 42.52
CA ASP A 555 39.65 -20.86 42.06
C ASP A 555 39.25 -21.03 40.61
N LYS A 556 40.20 -21.41 39.75
CA LYS A 556 39.90 -21.68 38.35
C LYS A 556 38.98 -22.90 38.19
N ALA A 557 39.19 -23.95 38.98
CA ALA A 557 38.29 -25.10 38.99
C ALA A 557 36.86 -24.72 39.38
N LEU A 558 36.71 -23.85 40.37
CA LEU A 558 35.41 -23.40 40.89
C LEU A 558 34.72 -22.36 39.99
N GLU A 559 35.48 -21.55 39.25
CA GLU A 559 34.95 -20.68 38.20
C GLU A 559 34.33 -21.51 37.06
N LEU A 560 34.99 -22.62 36.69
CA LEU A 560 34.53 -23.52 35.63
C LEU A 560 33.40 -24.45 36.10
N TYR A 561 33.42 -24.89 37.36
CA TYR A 561 32.37 -25.73 37.95
C TYR A 561 32.11 -25.34 39.42
N PRO A 562 31.19 -24.40 39.69
CA PRO A 562 30.92 -23.88 41.04
C PRO A 562 30.35 -24.90 42.03
N GLU A 563 29.81 -26.02 41.56
CA GLU A 563 29.27 -27.09 42.40
C GLU A 563 30.33 -28.17 42.73
N TYR A 564 31.60 -27.94 42.38
CA TYR A 564 32.67 -28.90 42.64
C TYR A 564 33.06 -28.94 44.13
N ALA A 565 32.33 -29.73 44.91
CA ALA A 565 32.49 -29.81 46.36
C ALA A 565 33.93 -30.15 46.81
N ASP A 566 34.62 -31.05 46.12
CA ASP A 566 36.00 -31.44 46.48
C ASP A 566 37.00 -30.27 46.35
N ALA A 567 36.83 -29.41 45.33
CA ALA A 567 37.65 -28.22 45.16
C ALA A 567 37.38 -27.19 46.27
N TRP A 568 36.13 -26.99 46.68
CA TRP A 568 35.77 -26.16 47.83
C TRP A 568 36.40 -26.67 49.14
N ILE A 569 36.37 -27.99 49.38
CA ILE A 569 36.98 -28.60 50.57
C ILE A 569 38.48 -28.37 50.58
N ARG A 570 39.16 -28.65 49.47
CA ARG A 570 40.62 -28.52 49.39
C ARG A 570 41.10 -27.09 49.46
N LYS A 571 40.42 -26.16 48.79
CA LYS A 571 40.68 -24.73 48.94
C LYS A 571 40.52 -24.29 50.40
N GLY A 572 39.45 -24.72 51.07
CA GLY A 572 39.21 -24.43 52.49
C GLY A 572 40.29 -24.97 53.42
N ILE A 573 40.78 -26.20 53.19
CA ILE A 573 41.90 -26.78 53.94
C ILE A 573 43.20 -26.00 53.70
N THR A 574 43.50 -25.64 52.45
CA THR A 574 44.70 -24.85 52.12
C THR A 574 44.66 -23.47 52.78
N LEU A 575 43.53 -22.76 52.70
CA LEU A 575 43.34 -21.47 53.35
C LEU A 575 43.44 -21.55 54.88
N PHE A 576 42.90 -22.62 55.48
CA PHE A 576 43.03 -22.87 56.92
C PHE A 576 44.50 -23.04 57.33
N ASN A 577 45.29 -23.78 56.55
CA ASN A 577 46.71 -23.97 56.82
C ASN A 577 47.53 -22.68 56.61
N ASP A 578 47.10 -21.81 55.69
CA ASP A 578 47.68 -20.47 55.47
C ASP A 578 47.24 -19.42 56.51
N GLY A 579 46.40 -19.79 57.50
CA GLY A 579 45.88 -18.89 58.53
C GLY A 579 44.74 -17.97 58.09
N ARG A 580 44.21 -18.14 56.87
CA ARG A 580 43.10 -17.36 56.30
C ARG A 580 41.75 -17.95 56.71
N TYR A 581 41.44 -17.86 58.01
CA TYR A 581 40.32 -18.58 58.62
C TYR A 581 38.92 -18.18 58.12
N ILE A 582 38.68 -16.89 57.85
CA ILE A 582 37.37 -16.39 57.36
C ILE A 582 37.05 -17.00 55.99
N GLU A 583 37.99 -16.91 55.05
CA GLU A 583 37.81 -17.44 53.69
C GLU A 583 37.74 -18.98 53.67
N ALA A 584 38.46 -19.64 54.59
CA ALA A 584 38.36 -21.08 54.77
C ALA A 584 36.95 -21.49 55.23
N GLU A 585 36.31 -20.71 56.11
CA GLU A 585 34.96 -21.00 56.59
C GLU A 585 33.92 -20.86 55.48
N GLU A 586 34.02 -19.82 54.66
CA GLU A 586 33.15 -19.64 53.49
C GLU A 586 33.23 -20.84 52.54
N CYS A 587 34.45 -21.26 52.22
CA CYS A 587 34.71 -22.40 51.34
C CYS A 587 34.13 -23.71 51.91
N LEU A 588 34.39 -23.99 53.19
CA LEU A 588 33.92 -25.22 53.84
C LEU A 588 32.40 -25.20 54.09
N THR A 589 31.82 -24.04 54.35
CA THR A 589 30.35 -23.88 54.45
C THR A 589 29.69 -24.12 53.10
N ARG A 590 30.28 -23.61 52.00
CA ARG A 590 29.80 -23.91 50.65
C ARG A 590 29.93 -25.41 50.34
N ALA A 591 31.04 -26.04 50.72
CA ALA A 591 31.23 -27.48 50.56
C ALA A 591 30.18 -28.31 51.32
N VAL A 592 29.88 -27.98 52.58
CA VAL A 592 28.85 -28.65 53.38
C VAL A 592 27.45 -28.42 52.80
N LYS A 593 27.16 -27.23 52.25
CA LYS A 593 25.89 -26.98 51.54
C LYS A 593 25.75 -27.86 50.28
N LEU A 594 26.84 -28.06 49.53
CA LEU A 594 26.86 -28.87 48.32
C LEU A 594 26.80 -30.38 48.61
N ARG A 595 27.54 -30.86 49.63
CA ARG A 595 27.55 -32.26 50.08
C ARG A 595 27.47 -32.35 51.61
N PRO A 596 26.25 -32.33 52.20
CA PRO A 596 26.07 -32.30 53.65
C PRO A 596 26.57 -33.54 54.41
N ALA A 597 26.73 -34.67 53.72
CA ALA A 597 27.20 -35.95 54.29
C ALA A 597 28.68 -36.24 53.99
N GLU A 598 29.43 -35.28 53.43
CA GLU A 598 30.85 -35.45 53.16
C GLU A 598 31.68 -35.24 54.44
N PHE A 599 32.24 -36.33 54.97
CA PHE A 599 33.04 -36.31 56.21
C PHE A 599 34.12 -35.22 56.19
N LYS A 600 34.87 -35.11 55.08
CA LYS A 600 35.98 -34.13 55.00
C LYS A 600 35.50 -32.68 55.08
N ALA A 601 34.35 -32.36 54.52
CA ALA A 601 33.81 -31.00 54.56
C ALA A 601 33.42 -30.61 56.00
N VAL A 602 32.65 -31.49 56.65
CA VAL A 602 32.12 -31.26 57.99
C VAL A 602 33.24 -31.32 59.04
N TYR A 603 34.13 -32.32 58.97
CA TYR A 603 35.27 -32.47 59.89
C TYR A 603 36.22 -31.25 59.84
N ASN A 604 36.59 -30.78 58.65
CA ASN A 604 37.48 -29.63 58.53
C ASN A 604 36.80 -28.31 58.92
N ARG A 605 35.48 -28.16 58.71
CA ARG A 605 34.72 -27.02 59.21
C ARG A 605 34.63 -27.01 60.74
N GLY A 606 34.36 -28.16 61.34
CA GLY A 606 34.37 -28.33 62.80
C GLY A 606 35.74 -28.04 63.41
N LYS A 607 36.82 -28.53 62.78
CA LYS A 607 38.21 -28.23 63.17
C LYS A 607 38.52 -26.73 63.09
N LEU A 608 38.08 -26.05 62.03
CA LEU A 608 38.25 -24.61 61.84
C LEU A 608 37.50 -23.81 62.91
N ARG A 609 36.22 -24.14 63.16
CA ARG A 609 35.38 -23.48 64.17
C ARG A 609 35.91 -23.65 65.58
N LEU A 610 36.44 -24.84 65.91
CA LEU A 610 37.13 -25.09 67.18
C LEU A 610 38.34 -24.18 67.36
N LYS A 611 39.08 -23.87 66.29
CA LYS A 611 40.20 -22.93 66.33
C LYS A 611 39.76 -21.48 66.44
N GLN A 612 38.60 -21.13 65.89
CA GLN A 612 37.99 -19.80 66.00
C GLN A 612 37.21 -19.58 67.31
N GLN A 613 37.17 -20.57 68.21
CA GLN A 613 36.39 -20.56 69.46
C GLN A 613 34.87 -20.50 69.25
N GLU A 614 34.37 -20.89 68.07
CA GLU A 614 32.93 -21.11 67.83
C GLU A 614 32.51 -22.50 68.33
N THR A 615 32.42 -22.63 69.66
CA THR A 615 32.28 -23.92 70.34
C THR A 615 31.00 -24.67 69.95
N GLU A 616 29.86 -23.99 69.87
CA GLU A 616 28.58 -24.64 69.53
C GLU A 616 28.57 -25.19 68.10
N GLY A 617 29.07 -24.41 67.13
CA GLY A 617 29.18 -24.82 65.73
C GLY A 617 30.20 -25.94 65.53
N ALA A 618 31.30 -25.92 66.29
CA ALA A 618 32.31 -26.98 66.30
C ALA A 618 31.73 -28.30 66.82
N ILE A 619 30.98 -28.28 67.93
CA ILE A 619 30.30 -29.45 68.48
C ILE A 619 29.35 -30.06 67.45
N ALA A 620 28.50 -29.25 66.82
CA ALA A 620 27.52 -29.75 65.83
C ALA A 620 28.20 -30.40 64.61
N ASP A 621 29.26 -29.79 64.10
CA ASP A 621 30.01 -30.35 62.97
C ASP A 621 30.82 -31.59 63.37
N LEU A 622 31.45 -31.62 64.54
CA LEU A 622 32.27 -32.74 65.00
C LEU A 622 31.44 -33.94 65.45
N ASP A 623 30.26 -33.72 66.04
CA ASP A 623 29.27 -34.76 66.31
C ASP A 623 28.80 -35.42 65.00
N LYS A 624 28.50 -34.60 63.99
CA LYS A 624 28.16 -35.11 62.65
C LYS A 624 29.34 -35.80 61.99
N ALA A 625 30.58 -35.32 62.17
CA ALA A 625 31.77 -35.95 61.62
C ALA A 625 32.04 -37.32 62.25
N THR A 626 31.91 -37.45 63.57
CA THR A 626 32.05 -38.74 64.27
C THR A 626 30.92 -39.70 63.93
N THR A 627 29.71 -39.20 63.68
CA THR A 627 28.60 -40.02 63.14
C THR A 627 28.88 -40.53 61.73
N LEU A 628 29.41 -39.68 60.84
CA LEU A 628 29.73 -40.05 59.46
C LEU A 628 30.93 -41.01 59.36
N LYS A 629 31.89 -40.91 60.30
CA LYS A 629 33.08 -41.76 60.31
C LYS A 629 33.49 -42.15 61.75
N PRO A 630 32.82 -43.15 62.37
CA PRO A 630 33.01 -43.50 63.78
C PRO A 630 34.37 -44.13 64.14
N ASP A 631 35.15 -44.54 63.14
CA ASP A 631 36.48 -45.12 63.32
C ASP A 631 37.61 -44.08 63.25
N HIS A 632 37.28 -42.80 63.01
CA HIS A 632 38.26 -41.74 62.87
C HIS A 632 38.66 -41.14 64.23
N ALA A 633 39.73 -41.67 64.82
CA ALA A 633 40.22 -41.24 66.14
C ALA A 633 40.43 -39.72 66.29
N GLY A 634 40.95 -39.04 65.26
CA GLY A 634 41.16 -37.58 65.30
C GLY A 634 39.86 -36.76 65.30
N ALA A 635 38.73 -37.34 64.87
CA ALA A 635 37.42 -36.67 64.93
C ALA A 635 36.86 -36.75 66.34
N HIS A 636 36.99 -37.91 66.99
CA HIS A 636 36.63 -38.08 68.40
C HIS A 636 37.50 -37.23 69.33
N GLU A 637 38.79 -37.08 69.03
CA GLU A 637 39.69 -36.21 69.80
C GLU A 637 39.26 -34.74 69.72
N LEU A 638 39.12 -34.19 68.51
CA LEU A 638 38.65 -32.81 68.33
C LEU A 638 37.23 -32.60 68.88
N PHE A 639 36.38 -33.63 68.82
CA PHE A 639 35.04 -33.56 69.41
C PHE A 639 35.11 -33.46 70.94
N GLY A 640 35.98 -34.25 71.58
CA GLY A 640 36.29 -34.13 73.00
C GLY A 640 36.83 -32.74 73.36
N ASP A 641 37.74 -32.19 72.54
CA ASP A 641 38.29 -30.84 72.74
C ASP A 641 37.19 -29.75 72.65
N ALA A 642 36.26 -29.87 71.69
CA ALA A 642 35.13 -28.97 71.55
C ALA A 642 34.15 -29.07 72.73
N LEU A 643 33.87 -30.28 73.22
CA LEU A 643 33.03 -30.51 74.39
C LEU A 643 33.68 -29.97 75.68
N MET A 644 35.00 -30.09 75.81
CA MET A 644 35.75 -29.53 76.93
C MET A 644 35.69 -28.01 76.93
N GLN A 645 35.85 -27.36 75.76
CA GLN A 645 35.69 -25.91 75.63
C GLN A 645 34.27 -25.42 75.95
N ALA A 646 33.26 -26.28 75.83
CA ALA A 646 31.88 -26.01 76.22
C ALA A 646 31.57 -26.35 77.70
N GLY A 647 32.55 -26.81 78.48
CA GLY A 647 32.36 -27.20 79.89
C GLY A 647 31.68 -28.56 80.09
N LYS A 648 31.58 -29.39 79.04
CA LYS A 648 30.96 -30.72 79.08
C LYS A 648 31.99 -31.82 79.38
N GLU A 649 32.60 -31.76 80.56
CA GLU A 649 33.77 -32.57 80.92
C GLU A 649 33.55 -34.09 80.84
N VAL A 650 32.36 -34.57 81.24
CA VAL A 650 32.01 -36.01 81.22
C VAL A 650 31.92 -36.54 79.78
N GLU A 651 31.26 -35.78 78.90
CA GLU A 651 31.12 -36.15 77.48
C GLU A 651 32.48 -36.06 76.75
N ALA A 652 33.30 -35.05 77.08
CA ALA A 652 34.65 -34.92 76.55
C ALA A 652 35.55 -36.11 76.92
N ALA A 653 35.54 -36.54 78.19
CA ALA A 653 36.30 -37.69 78.66
C ALA A 653 35.91 -39.00 77.94
N LEU A 654 34.62 -39.19 77.64
CA LEU A 654 34.14 -40.33 76.86
C LEU A 654 34.68 -40.32 75.43
N GLN A 655 34.64 -39.16 74.75
CA GLN A 655 35.14 -39.02 73.38
C GLN A 655 36.66 -39.21 73.27
N TRP A 656 37.44 -38.65 74.21
CA TRP A 656 38.90 -38.87 74.26
C TRP A 656 39.27 -40.33 74.54
N ARG A 657 38.55 -41.01 75.44
CA ARG A 657 38.74 -42.44 75.68
C ARG A 657 38.49 -43.26 74.42
N LEU A 658 37.41 -42.94 73.69
CA LEU A 658 37.10 -43.57 72.41
C LEU A 658 38.22 -43.33 71.39
N ALA A 659 38.73 -42.10 71.28
CA ALA A 659 39.82 -41.75 70.40
C ALA A 659 41.10 -42.55 70.71
N GLU A 660 41.43 -42.73 71.99
CA GLU A 660 42.58 -43.52 72.44
C GLU A 660 42.42 -45.01 72.12
N GLU A 661 41.22 -45.57 72.33
CA GLU A 661 40.90 -46.96 71.96
C GLU A 661 41.00 -47.19 70.45
N LEU A 662 40.51 -46.25 69.64
CA LEU A 662 40.61 -46.30 68.18
C LEU A 662 42.08 -46.23 67.71
N ARG A 663 42.92 -45.38 68.33
CA ARG A 663 44.38 -45.33 68.07
C ARG A 663 45.10 -46.64 68.42
N LYS A 664 44.74 -47.25 69.56
CA LYS A 664 45.30 -48.56 69.97
C LYS A 664 44.86 -49.70 69.05
N LYS A 665 43.66 -49.61 68.45
CA LYS A 665 43.19 -50.55 67.44
C LYS A 665 43.87 -50.35 66.09
N SER A 666 44.19 -49.10 65.70
CA SER A 666 44.87 -48.82 64.43
C SER A 666 46.36 -49.15 64.46
N SER A 667 47.03 -49.10 65.63
CA SER A 667 48.47 -49.46 65.75
C SER A 667 48.75 -50.97 65.80
N LYS A 668 47.71 -51.81 65.88
CA LYS A 668 47.79 -53.27 65.86
C LYS A 668 47.46 -53.90 64.49
N LYS A 669 47.09 -53.08 63.50
CA LYS A 669 46.92 -53.46 62.09
C LYS A 669 48.05 -52.84 61.28
#